data_AF-A0A2E3NM03-F1
#
_entry.id   AF-A0A2E3NM03-F1
#
_cell.length_a   1.000
_cell.length_b   1.000
_cell.length_c   1.000
_cell.angle_alpha   90.00
_cell.angle_beta   90.00
_cell.angle_gamma   90.00
#
_symmetry.space_group_name_H-M   'P 1'
#
loop_
_entity.id
_entity.type
_entity.pdbx_description
1 polymer ?
#
loop_
_entity_poly.entity_id
_entity_poly.type
_entity_poly.pdbx_seq_one_letter_code
_entity_poly.pdbx_strand_id
1 'polypeptide(L)'
;MRESKQRNSPLTGLRGGLALAALAMMTALVLGGCGGSSGPVVQIPADPQAASKAELQALFDEISLQLQSAKPGSDAAAELQTKLGQVGGELANRAAAATRTRLSQAERVDGKIPLGAIEKEMGGLTVIRRYDRDVYRQIDGEINREFEATRAAIREREGQLSATPESEILSRINLLSTLSALSGTGSETQARYAAERDQILRNVSKEAEEAIRNEDYEKAQDLLGIVAEVNPEDAEAQATKCDVDGKVIVRRFNDSLATGRFGRTVEMLDEFSTTDCFGEIKTSLAADAAPLVEAFGMIGEESVAAGDLSAAYARYQDAAAISQLLLDRKPSLPGMPDFLKQIERRFADAFAAGVYGAAWGYLRVMTEFGPTTPQIRQKLRKTRDEIARRAVRGLTAYPFEDPATSDAKVGDAVSSKVVQHIFRTIPSDVRIVEREQLERILEECKRSGTCSDLDTADFIVQGTILDAKVETTSKVGRETRRVVTGQETVTNPEYTRWTALSERDRSKTPQPPATIRRDVTEDVTTEVNNVRKVGIISVSYRVVDATSGRVLFTDSMQTKQEFQDEGRQGVQLGDFKQETDFVELPPDIEILSGSGGLADKISEEIGIKLVDFLKDPEEQYSKEATRFVSEGDYLSAASMAAFSIVLREIKQKDMGTLKADLKRYAMDSPAL
;
A
#
# COMPACT_ATOMS: atom_id res chain seq x y z
N MET A 1 -53.96 26.46 6.03
CA MET A 1 -53.67 26.55 4.58
C MET A 1 -52.69 25.43 4.24
N ARG A 2 -53.08 24.61 3.25
CA ARG A 2 -52.32 23.72 2.33
C ARG A 2 -50.80 23.60 2.57
N GLU A 3 -50.13 22.46 2.44
CA GLU A 3 -50.42 21.21 1.75
C GLU A 3 -49.35 20.18 2.16
N SER A 4 -49.75 18.90 2.19
CA SER A 4 -48.87 17.74 2.29
C SER A 4 -48.16 17.47 0.96
N LYS A 5 -46.96 16.88 1.01
CA LYS A 5 -46.42 16.14 -0.14
C LYS A 5 -45.47 15.02 0.29
N GLN A 6 -46.05 13.83 0.37
CA GLN A 6 -45.37 12.54 0.24
C GLN A 6 -44.65 12.47 -1.11
N ARG A 7 -43.44 11.88 -1.12
CA ARG A 7 -42.82 11.29 -2.32
C ARG A 7 -42.71 9.79 -2.11
N ASN A 8 -43.64 9.08 -2.74
CA ASN A 8 -43.41 7.73 -3.25
C ASN A 8 -42.68 7.84 -4.59
N SER A 9 -41.81 6.89 -4.87
CA SER A 9 -41.51 6.49 -6.25
C SER A 9 -41.33 4.98 -6.35
N PRO A 10 -41.68 4.39 -7.50
CA PRO A 10 -42.09 3.01 -7.67
C PRO A 10 -41.03 2.20 -8.43
N LEU A 11 -41.40 0.99 -8.87
CA LEU A 11 -40.81 0.09 -9.90
C LEU A 11 -40.62 -1.31 -9.27
N THR A 12 -41.09 -2.44 -9.81
CA THR A 12 -41.90 -2.75 -10.98
C THR A 12 -42.31 -4.21 -10.80
N GLY A 13 -43.61 -4.51 -10.91
CA GLY A 13 -44.07 -5.88 -11.04
C GLY A 13 -43.91 -6.35 -12.48
N LEU A 14 -43.34 -7.54 -12.67
CA LEU A 14 -43.52 -8.33 -13.89
C LEU A 14 -44.19 -9.65 -13.50
N ARG A 15 -45.51 -9.68 -13.68
CA ARG A 15 -46.28 -10.91 -13.88
C ARG A 15 -46.37 -11.12 -15.39
N GLY A 16 -45.69 -12.14 -15.90
CA GLY A 16 -45.83 -12.63 -17.27
C GLY A 16 -46.39 -14.05 -17.24
N GLY A 17 -47.59 -14.22 -17.79
CA GLY A 17 -48.31 -15.49 -17.83
C GLY A 17 -47.66 -16.54 -18.73
N LEU A 18 -47.71 -17.79 -18.27
CA LEU A 18 -47.49 -18.98 -19.06
C LEU A 18 -48.61 -19.13 -20.09
N ALA A 19 -48.30 -18.90 -21.36
CA ALA A 19 -49.14 -19.29 -22.47
C ALA A 19 -48.79 -20.73 -22.89
N LEU A 20 -49.83 -21.57 -22.98
CA LEU A 20 -49.80 -22.89 -23.61
C LEU A 20 -49.30 -22.76 -25.06
N ALA A 21 -48.32 -23.59 -25.42
CA ALA A 21 -48.07 -23.94 -26.81
C ALA A 21 -48.10 -25.47 -26.92
N ALA A 22 -49.27 -25.98 -27.30
CA ALA A 22 -49.42 -27.32 -27.83
C ALA A 22 -48.89 -27.31 -29.27
N LEU A 23 -47.91 -28.16 -29.58
CA LEU A 23 -47.61 -28.50 -30.97
C LEU A 23 -47.52 -30.01 -31.12
N ALA A 24 -48.39 -30.53 -31.97
CA ALA A 24 -48.43 -31.89 -32.44
C ALA A 24 -47.29 -32.16 -33.43
N MET A 25 -46.67 -33.33 -33.34
CA MET A 25 -46.15 -34.02 -34.52
C MET A 25 -46.50 -35.50 -34.43
N MET A 26 -47.45 -35.84 -35.30
CA MET A 26 -47.88 -37.17 -35.67
C MET A 26 -47.26 -37.47 -37.04
N THR A 27 -46.51 -38.57 -37.20
CA THR A 27 -46.16 -39.35 -38.42
C THR A 27 -44.75 -39.96 -38.27
N ALA A 28 -44.42 -41.20 -38.66
CA ALA A 28 -45.14 -42.21 -39.43
C ALA A 28 -44.71 -43.62 -38.96
N LEU A 29 -45.69 -44.52 -38.85
CA LEU A 29 -45.46 -45.97 -38.80
C LEU A 29 -45.03 -46.45 -40.20
N VAL A 30 -43.87 -47.10 -40.28
CA VAL A 30 -43.55 -48.04 -41.36
C VAL A 30 -43.31 -49.39 -40.72
N LEU A 31 -44.23 -50.32 -40.98
CA LEU A 31 -44.11 -51.75 -40.69
C LEU A 31 -43.20 -52.40 -41.74
N GLY A 32 -42.20 -53.13 -41.28
CA GLY A 32 -41.43 -54.04 -42.12
C GLY A 32 -40.34 -54.79 -41.35
N GLY A 33 -40.48 -56.12 -41.25
CA GLY A 33 -39.34 -57.05 -41.27
C GLY A 33 -38.87 -57.62 -39.94
N CYS A 34 -38.90 -58.95 -39.86
CA CYS A 34 -38.40 -59.80 -38.78
C CYS A 34 -36.93 -59.57 -38.40
N GLY A 35 -36.62 -59.80 -37.11
CA GLY A 35 -35.32 -60.32 -36.67
C GLY A 35 -34.39 -59.30 -36.02
N GLY A 36 -34.43 -59.21 -34.68
CA GLY A 36 -33.44 -58.48 -33.90
C GLY A 36 -34.09 -57.62 -32.83
N SER A 37 -34.30 -58.19 -31.64
CA SER A 37 -34.70 -57.47 -30.42
C SER A 37 -33.65 -56.39 -30.11
N SER A 38 -33.87 -55.18 -30.60
CA SER A 38 -33.15 -53.96 -30.22
C SER A 38 -34.21 -53.01 -29.69
N GLY A 39 -34.31 -52.91 -28.37
CA GLY A 39 -35.18 -51.91 -27.73
C GLY A 39 -34.77 -50.50 -28.15
N PRO A 40 -35.67 -49.51 -28.01
CA PRO A 40 -35.35 -48.12 -28.32
C PRO A 40 -34.07 -47.70 -27.59
N VAL A 41 -33.05 -47.32 -28.36
CA VAL A 41 -31.75 -46.94 -27.81
C VAL A 41 -31.92 -45.60 -27.12
N VAL A 42 -31.90 -45.58 -25.78
CA VAL A 42 -31.86 -44.34 -25.01
C VAL A 42 -30.55 -43.62 -25.34
N GLN A 43 -30.67 -42.44 -25.94
CA GLN A 43 -29.54 -41.58 -26.27
C GLN A 43 -29.34 -40.58 -25.13
N ILE A 44 -28.16 -40.60 -24.53
CA ILE A 44 -27.74 -39.54 -23.60
C ILE A 44 -27.45 -38.29 -24.44
N PRO A 45 -27.85 -37.08 -23.99
CA PRO A 45 -27.40 -35.83 -24.60
C PRO A 45 -25.88 -35.83 -24.80
N ALA A 46 -25.44 -35.31 -25.95
CA ALA A 46 -24.00 -35.27 -26.28
C ALA A 46 -23.18 -34.51 -25.23
N ASP A 47 -23.81 -33.58 -24.51
CA ASP A 47 -23.27 -32.92 -23.33
C ASP A 47 -24.27 -33.01 -22.15
N PRO A 48 -24.07 -33.98 -21.22
CA PRO A 48 -24.88 -34.07 -20.01
C PRO A 48 -24.79 -32.83 -19.11
N GLN A 49 -23.72 -32.03 -19.19
CA GLN A 49 -23.56 -30.81 -18.39
C GLN A 49 -24.45 -29.66 -18.89
N ALA A 50 -24.75 -29.64 -20.19
CA ALA A 50 -25.67 -28.65 -20.78
C ALA A 50 -27.16 -28.99 -20.59
N ALA A 51 -27.50 -30.26 -20.32
CA ALA A 51 -28.88 -30.69 -20.14
C ALA A 51 -29.50 -30.11 -18.85
N SER A 52 -30.80 -29.86 -18.86
CA SER A 52 -31.49 -29.38 -17.66
C SER A 52 -31.60 -30.48 -16.60
N LYS A 53 -31.72 -30.07 -15.33
CA LYS A 53 -31.88 -31.02 -14.22
C LYS A 53 -33.11 -31.91 -14.40
N ALA A 54 -34.21 -31.37 -14.91
CA ALA A 54 -35.46 -32.11 -15.12
C ALA A 54 -35.31 -33.19 -16.21
N GLU A 55 -34.64 -32.86 -17.31
CA GLU A 55 -34.36 -33.81 -18.40
C GLU A 55 -33.46 -34.95 -17.92
N LEU A 56 -32.38 -34.64 -17.19
CA LEU A 56 -31.50 -35.65 -16.63
C LEU A 56 -32.22 -36.54 -15.61
N GLN A 57 -33.11 -35.99 -14.78
CA GLN A 57 -33.91 -36.78 -13.83
C GLN A 57 -34.87 -37.73 -14.54
N ALA A 58 -35.58 -37.25 -15.57
CA ALA A 58 -36.47 -38.09 -16.37
C ALA A 58 -35.69 -39.21 -17.07
N LEU A 59 -34.53 -38.87 -17.63
CA LEU A 59 -33.63 -39.83 -18.28
C LEU A 59 -33.08 -40.87 -17.30
N PHE A 60 -32.69 -40.46 -16.09
CA PHE A 60 -32.24 -41.36 -15.03
C PHE A 60 -33.33 -42.36 -14.63
N ASP A 61 -34.57 -41.90 -14.49
CA ASP A 61 -35.71 -42.74 -14.12
C ASP A 61 -36.09 -43.70 -15.25
N GLU A 62 -36.05 -43.25 -16.51
CA GLU A 62 -36.27 -44.10 -17.68
C GLU A 62 -35.20 -45.20 -17.80
N ILE A 63 -33.92 -44.84 -17.71
CA ILE A 63 -32.82 -45.82 -17.77
C ILE A 63 -32.92 -46.81 -16.61
N SER A 64 -33.26 -46.34 -15.40
CA SER A 64 -33.46 -47.21 -14.24
C SER A 64 -34.57 -48.24 -14.48
N LEU A 65 -35.68 -47.83 -15.09
CA LEU A 65 -36.79 -48.72 -15.42
C LEU A 65 -36.40 -49.73 -16.51
N GLN A 66 -35.70 -49.28 -17.56
CA GLN A 66 -35.23 -50.16 -18.62
C GLN A 66 -34.21 -51.18 -18.08
N LEU A 67 -33.31 -50.78 -17.19
CA LEU A 67 -32.34 -51.67 -16.55
C LEU A 67 -33.01 -52.77 -15.72
N GLN A 68 -34.13 -52.47 -15.05
CA GLN A 68 -34.91 -53.47 -14.31
C GLN A 68 -35.55 -54.54 -15.23
N SER A 69 -35.84 -54.19 -16.48
CA SER A 69 -36.40 -55.11 -17.47
C SER A 69 -35.35 -55.83 -18.34
N ALA A 70 -34.10 -55.35 -18.31
CA ALA A 70 -32.99 -55.95 -19.05
C ALA A 70 -32.49 -57.25 -18.40
N LYS A 71 -32.07 -58.22 -19.23
CA LYS A 71 -31.52 -59.49 -18.73
C LYS A 71 -30.19 -59.23 -18.00
N PRO A 72 -30.02 -59.67 -16.73
CA PRO A 72 -28.76 -59.50 -16.00
C PRO A 72 -27.58 -60.09 -16.76
N GLY A 73 -26.48 -59.32 -16.86
CA GLY A 73 -25.25 -59.73 -17.53
C GLY A 73 -25.28 -59.65 -19.07
N SER A 74 -26.34 -59.12 -19.67
CA SER A 74 -26.35 -58.81 -21.11
C SER A 74 -25.56 -57.53 -21.43
N ASP A 75 -25.04 -57.43 -22.65
CA ASP A 75 -24.35 -56.22 -23.12
C ASP A 75 -25.24 -54.98 -23.02
N ALA A 76 -26.55 -55.13 -23.30
CA ALA A 76 -27.54 -54.07 -23.14
C ALA A 76 -27.71 -53.60 -21.67
N ALA A 77 -27.70 -54.54 -20.72
CA ALA A 77 -27.72 -54.20 -19.30
C ALA A 77 -26.43 -53.48 -18.87
N ALA A 78 -25.27 -53.90 -19.37
CA ALA A 78 -23.99 -53.25 -19.11
C ALA A 78 -23.94 -51.82 -19.69
N GLU A 79 -24.46 -51.62 -20.90
CA GLU A 79 -24.58 -50.30 -21.53
C GLU A 79 -25.53 -49.39 -20.73
N LEU A 80 -26.72 -49.87 -20.37
CA LEU A 80 -27.68 -49.12 -19.56
C LEU A 80 -27.11 -48.79 -18.17
N GLN A 81 -26.35 -49.68 -17.55
CA GLN A 81 -25.69 -49.43 -16.27
C GLN A 81 -24.62 -48.34 -16.38
N THR A 82 -23.84 -48.35 -17.48
CA THR A 82 -22.86 -47.29 -17.78
C THR A 82 -23.56 -45.95 -17.98
N LYS A 83 -24.65 -45.92 -18.76
CA LYS A 83 -25.46 -44.73 -19.01
C LYS A 83 -26.10 -44.20 -17.74
N LEU A 84 -26.64 -45.07 -16.89
CA LEU A 84 -27.22 -44.72 -15.60
C LEU A 84 -26.18 -44.10 -14.67
N GLY A 85 -24.97 -44.65 -14.63
CA GLY A 85 -23.84 -44.10 -13.87
C GLY A 85 -23.44 -42.70 -14.35
N GLN A 86 -23.41 -42.45 -15.67
CA GLN A 86 -23.11 -41.12 -16.21
C GLN A 86 -24.16 -40.07 -15.84
N VAL A 87 -25.45 -40.38 -16.06
CA VAL A 87 -26.55 -39.45 -15.76
C VAL A 87 -26.72 -39.27 -14.24
N GLY A 88 -26.61 -40.34 -13.47
CA GLY A 88 -26.66 -40.33 -12.00
C GLY A 88 -25.50 -39.56 -11.39
N GLY A 89 -24.28 -39.79 -11.86
CA GLY A 89 -23.10 -39.06 -11.43
C GLY A 89 -23.23 -37.55 -11.64
N GLU A 90 -23.73 -37.12 -12.81
CA GLU A 90 -23.95 -35.70 -13.09
C GLU A 90 -25.04 -35.08 -12.19
N LEU A 91 -26.18 -35.76 -12.02
CA LEU A 91 -27.24 -35.31 -11.10
C LEU A 91 -26.76 -35.22 -9.65
N ALA A 92 -25.97 -36.20 -9.20
CA ALA A 92 -25.38 -36.24 -7.87
C ALA A 92 -24.37 -35.09 -7.69
N ASN A 93 -23.51 -34.85 -8.68
CA ASN A 93 -22.53 -33.77 -8.65
C ASN A 93 -23.18 -32.39 -8.59
N ARG A 94 -24.26 -32.15 -9.36
CA ARG A 94 -25.03 -30.90 -9.29
C ARG A 94 -25.70 -30.72 -7.93
N ALA A 95 -26.29 -31.78 -7.38
CA ALA A 95 -26.91 -31.73 -6.07
C ALA A 95 -25.86 -31.49 -4.95
N ALA A 96 -24.70 -32.15 -5.01
CA ALA A 96 -23.59 -31.95 -4.11
C ALA A 96 -23.03 -30.52 -4.20
N ALA A 97 -22.86 -29.99 -5.42
CA ALA A 97 -22.45 -28.60 -5.64
C ALA A 97 -23.45 -27.61 -5.01
N ALA A 98 -24.75 -27.82 -5.21
CA ALA A 98 -25.79 -26.98 -4.61
C ALA A 98 -25.76 -27.03 -3.07
N THR A 99 -25.52 -28.19 -2.47
CA THR A 99 -25.35 -28.33 -1.02
C THR A 99 -24.10 -27.61 -0.52
N ARG A 100 -22.96 -27.75 -1.20
CA ARG A 100 -21.73 -26.99 -0.88
C ARG A 100 -21.96 -25.48 -0.95
N THR A 101 -22.67 -25.00 -1.97
CA THR A 101 -23.03 -23.58 -2.09
C THR A 101 -23.93 -23.11 -0.95
N ARG A 102 -24.93 -23.90 -0.52
CA ARG A 102 -25.77 -23.50 0.63
C ARG A 102 -24.99 -23.49 1.95
N LEU A 103 -24.09 -24.46 2.15
CA LEU A 103 -23.21 -24.49 3.31
C LEU A 103 -22.17 -23.36 3.31
N SER A 104 -21.68 -22.94 2.14
CA SER A 104 -20.77 -21.79 2.05
C SER A 104 -21.47 -20.45 2.22
N GLN A 105 -22.77 -20.37 1.92
CA GLN A 105 -23.61 -19.20 2.14
C GLN A 105 -24.16 -19.10 3.57
N ALA A 106 -24.09 -20.17 4.36
CA ALA A 106 -24.48 -20.14 5.76
C ALA A 106 -23.56 -19.21 6.55
N GLU A 107 -24.14 -18.31 7.34
CA GLU A 107 -23.40 -17.42 8.22
C GLU A 107 -22.57 -18.25 9.21
N ARG A 108 -21.26 -18.03 9.21
CA ARG A 108 -20.34 -18.78 10.07
C ARG A 108 -20.13 -18.03 11.38
N VAL A 109 -20.17 -18.77 12.48
CA VAL A 109 -19.86 -18.28 13.82
C VAL A 109 -18.51 -18.85 14.21
N ASP A 110 -17.51 -17.99 14.40
CA ASP A 110 -16.11 -18.38 14.68
C ASP A 110 -15.56 -19.41 13.67
N GLY A 111 -15.89 -19.21 12.39
CA GLY A 111 -15.46 -20.09 11.29
C GLY A 111 -16.21 -21.43 11.21
N LYS A 112 -17.18 -21.71 12.08
CA LYS A 112 -18.02 -22.93 12.06
C LYS A 112 -19.39 -22.65 11.46
N ILE A 113 -19.98 -23.67 10.83
CA ILE A 113 -21.35 -23.60 10.31
C ILE A 113 -22.31 -24.00 11.46
N PRO A 114 -23.36 -23.22 11.76
CA PRO A 114 -24.33 -23.58 12.79
C PRO A 114 -24.95 -24.97 12.58
N LEU A 115 -25.14 -25.74 13.66
CA LEU A 115 -25.65 -27.11 13.61
C LEU A 115 -26.98 -27.21 12.86
N GLY A 116 -27.92 -26.30 13.13
CA GLY A 116 -29.21 -26.28 12.43
C GLY A 116 -29.09 -26.15 10.90
N ALA A 117 -28.07 -25.45 10.40
CA ALA A 117 -27.81 -25.35 8.95
C ALA A 117 -27.20 -26.65 8.39
N ILE A 118 -26.29 -27.29 9.14
CA ILE A 118 -25.69 -28.58 8.76
C ILE A 118 -26.75 -29.69 8.75
N GLU A 119 -27.55 -29.80 9.80
CA GLU A 119 -28.60 -30.83 9.95
C GLU A 119 -29.65 -30.73 8.84
N LYS A 120 -30.03 -29.51 8.44
CA LYS A 120 -30.92 -29.26 7.32
C LYS A 120 -30.36 -29.84 6.01
N GLU A 121 -29.07 -29.67 5.75
CA GLU A 121 -28.42 -30.20 4.54
C GLU A 121 -28.21 -31.71 4.61
N MET A 122 -27.91 -32.26 5.79
CA MET A 122 -27.84 -33.72 6.01
C MET A 122 -29.17 -34.41 5.64
N GLY A 123 -30.30 -33.82 6.01
CA GLY A 123 -31.63 -34.31 5.61
C GLY A 123 -31.84 -34.37 4.09
N GLY A 124 -31.16 -33.50 3.34
CA GLY A 124 -31.22 -33.41 1.87
C GLY A 124 -30.35 -34.42 1.12
N LEU A 125 -29.38 -35.07 1.78
CA LEU A 125 -28.42 -35.97 1.11
C LEU A 125 -29.02 -37.26 0.55
N THR A 126 -30.22 -37.63 1.01
CA THR A 126 -30.94 -38.84 0.55
C THR A 126 -31.16 -38.85 -0.96
N VAL A 127 -31.34 -37.67 -1.57
CA VAL A 127 -31.49 -37.48 -3.01
C VAL A 127 -30.19 -37.79 -3.76
N ILE A 128 -29.04 -37.41 -3.21
CA ILE A 128 -27.73 -37.68 -3.81
C ILE A 128 -27.45 -39.18 -3.81
N ARG A 129 -27.75 -39.86 -2.70
CA ARG A 129 -27.60 -41.32 -2.56
C ARG A 129 -28.40 -42.11 -3.59
N ARG A 130 -29.55 -41.58 -4.03
CA ARG A 130 -30.37 -42.19 -5.10
C ARG A 130 -29.64 -42.17 -6.44
N TYR A 131 -28.93 -41.08 -6.75
CA TYR A 131 -28.28 -40.90 -8.05
C TYR A 131 -26.91 -41.55 -8.13
N ASP A 132 -26.08 -41.36 -7.10
CA ASP A 132 -24.72 -41.89 -7.06
C ASP A 132 -24.26 -42.12 -5.60
N ARG A 133 -23.81 -43.35 -5.30
CA ARG A 133 -23.39 -43.74 -3.94
C ARG A 133 -22.00 -43.23 -3.57
N ASP A 134 -21.13 -42.99 -4.54
CA ASP A 134 -19.75 -42.56 -4.30
C ASP A 134 -19.73 -41.05 -4.05
N VAL A 135 -20.45 -40.27 -4.87
CA VAL A 135 -20.65 -38.84 -4.65
C VAL A 135 -21.37 -38.60 -3.32
N TYR A 136 -22.39 -39.42 -2.98
CA TYR A 136 -23.04 -39.37 -1.67
C TYR A 136 -22.04 -39.60 -0.52
N ARG A 137 -21.22 -40.67 -0.58
CA ARG A 137 -20.24 -40.96 0.47
C ARG A 137 -19.23 -39.81 0.64
N GLN A 138 -18.83 -39.17 -0.46
CA GLN A 138 -17.93 -38.03 -0.41
C GLN A 138 -18.57 -36.83 0.31
N ILE A 139 -19.75 -36.39 -0.12
CA ILE A 139 -20.42 -35.21 0.47
C ILE A 139 -20.88 -35.49 1.92
N ASP A 140 -21.35 -36.70 2.22
CA ASP A 140 -21.71 -37.13 3.57
C ASP A 140 -20.48 -37.07 4.51
N GLY A 141 -19.30 -37.51 4.04
CA GLY A 141 -18.05 -37.38 4.77
C GLY A 141 -17.54 -35.93 4.93
N GLU A 142 -17.83 -35.03 3.99
CA GLU A 142 -17.55 -33.60 4.13
C GLU A 142 -18.46 -32.96 5.20
N ILE A 143 -19.77 -33.22 5.13
CA ILE A 143 -20.76 -32.66 6.05
C ILE A 143 -20.60 -33.21 7.47
N ASN A 144 -20.37 -34.51 7.63
CA ASN A 144 -20.14 -35.11 8.94
C ASN A 144 -18.86 -34.56 9.61
N ARG A 145 -17.82 -34.22 8.85
CA ARG A 145 -16.62 -33.56 9.40
C ARG A 145 -16.94 -32.17 9.94
N GLU A 146 -17.71 -31.36 9.20
CA GLU A 146 -18.15 -30.04 9.66
C GLU A 146 -19.10 -30.15 10.87
N PHE A 147 -19.98 -31.15 10.87
CA PHE A 147 -20.90 -31.43 11.98
C PHE A 147 -20.14 -31.74 13.28
N GLU A 148 -19.21 -32.70 13.23
CA GLU A 148 -18.40 -33.08 14.38
C GLU A 148 -17.48 -31.95 14.84
N ALA A 149 -16.93 -31.17 13.90
CA ALA A 149 -16.13 -29.99 14.23
C ALA A 149 -16.96 -28.92 14.96
N THR A 150 -18.21 -28.70 14.55
CA THR A 150 -19.12 -27.75 15.20
C THR A 150 -19.58 -28.26 16.57
N ARG A 151 -19.90 -29.56 16.71
CA ARG A 151 -20.21 -30.18 18.01
C ARG A 151 -19.03 -30.14 18.98
N ALA A 152 -17.81 -30.34 18.49
CA ALA A 152 -16.61 -30.21 19.31
C ALA A 152 -16.45 -28.77 19.81
N ALA A 153 -16.63 -27.78 18.94
CA ALA A 153 -16.58 -26.36 19.32
C ALA A 153 -17.65 -26.00 20.35
N ILE A 154 -18.88 -26.49 20.21
CA ILE A 154 -19.95 -26.29 21.20
C ILE A 154 -19.56 -26.87 22.56
N ARG A 155 -19.08 -28.11 22.62
CA ARG A 155 -18.64 -28.75 23.87
C ARG A 155 -17.49 -28.01 24.54
N GLU A 156 -16.54 -27.53 23.74
CA GLU A 156 -15.43 -26.71 24.24
C GLU A 156 -15.96 -25.41 24.87
N ARG A 157 -16.87 -24.70 24.18
CA ARG A 157 -17.48 -23.46 24.68
C ARG A 157 -18.38 -23.67 25.89
N GLU A 158 -19.08 -24.79 25.98
CA GLU A 158 -19.83 -25.19 27.19
C GLU A 158 -18.88 -25.43 28.38
N GLY A 159 -17.73 -26.06 28.12
CA GLY A 159 -16.66 -26.21 29.11
C GLY A 159 -16.11 -24.86 29.58
N GLN A 160 -15.86 -23.94 28.64
CA GLN A 160 -15.43 -22.57 28.94
C GLN A 160 -16.49 -21.81 29.74
N LEU A 161 -17.76 -21.90 29.37
CA LEU A 161 -18.87 -21.26 30.09
C LEU A 161 -18.98 -21.77 31.53
N SER A 162 -18.75 -23.07 31.75
CA SER A 162 -18.75 -23.68 33.08
C SER A 162 -17.54 -23.28 33.93
N ALA A 163 -16.40 -23.02 33.28
CA ALA A 163 -15.18 -22.56 33.94
C ALA A 163 -15.14 -21.05 34.20
N THR A 164 -15.95 -20.28 33.47
CA THR A 164 -16.00 -18.81 33.58
C THR A 164 -16.77 -18.41 34.85
N PRO A 165 -16.13 -17.70 35.80
CA PRO A 165 -16.76 -17.33 37.07
C PRO A 165 -17.95 -16.40 36.86
N GLU A 166 -18.90 -16.40 37.81
CA GLU A 166 -20.11 -15.54 37.74
C GLU A 166 -19.79 -14.04 37.71
N SER A 167 -18.62 -13.64 38.22
CA SER A 167 -18.14 -12.25 38.16
C SER A 167 -17.73 -11.80 36.75
N GLU A 168 -17.41 -12.72 35.85
CA GLU A 168 -17.04 -12.41 34.46
C GLU A 168 -18.28 -12.39 33.54
N ILE A 169 -19.19 -11.48 33.87
CA ILE A 169 -20.54 -11.38 33.28
C ILE A 169 -20.48 -11.26 31.75
N LEU A 170 -19.65 -10.35 31.22
CA LEU A 170 -19.53 -10.11 29.77
C LEU A 170 -19.02 -11.35 29.02
N SER A 171 -17.98 -12.02 29.56
CA SER A 171 -17.44 -13.26 29.00
C SER A 171 -18.53 -14.34 28.92
N ARG A 172 -19.32 -14.50 29.98
CA ARG A 172 -20.43 -15.48 30.01
C ARG A 172 -21.50 -15.15 28.97
N ILE A 173 -21.90 -13.89 28.85
CA ILE A 173 -22.88 -13.44 27.86
C ILE A 173 -22.39 -13.71 26.43
N ASN A 174 -21.13 -13.41 26.13
CA ASN A 174 -20.53 -13.65 24.82
C ASN A 174 -20.46 -15.15 24.48
N LEU A 175 -20.11 -15.99 25.46
CA LEU A 175 -20.14 -17.44 25.31
C LEU A 175 -21.56 -17.95 25.04
N LEU A 176 -22.56 -17.48 25.79
CA LEU A 176 -23.97 -17.84 25.59
C LEU A 176 -24.51 -17.39 24.22
N SER A 177 -24.18 -16.18 23.78
CA SER A 177 -24.52 -15.68 22.44
C SER A 177 -23.91 -16.55 21.34
N THR A 178 -22.63 -16.93 21.49
CA THR A 178 -21.94 -17.81 20.53
C THR A 178 -22.56 -19.21 20.51
N LEU A 179 -22.82 -19.80 21.69
CA LEU A 179 -23.44 -21.11 21.84
C LEU A 179 -24.85 -21.16 21.23
N SER A 180 -25.63 -20.09 21.45
CA SER A 180 -26.94 -19.89 20.82
C SER A 180 -26.81 -19.86 19.29
N ALA A 181 -25.91 -19.04 18.76
CA ALA A 181 -25.70 -18.92 17.31
C ALA A 181 -25.20 -20.24 16.68
N LEU A 182 -24.26 -20.95 17.32
CA LEU A 182 -23.73 -22.24 16.85
C LEU A 182 -24.76 -23.38 16.89
N SER A 183 -25.69 -23.37 17.85
CA SER A 183 -26.77 -24.37 17.91
C SER A 183 -27.75 -24.25 16.73
N GLY A 184 -27.85 -23.07 16.13
CA GLY A 184 -28.67 -22.82 14.95
C GLY A 184 -30.12 -22.48 15.28
N THR A 185 -30.74 -21.71 14.37
CA THR A 185 -32.06 -21.12 14.52
C THR A 185 -33.17 -22.16 14.68
N GLY A 186 -33.98 -22.04 15.73
CA GLY A 186 -35.15 -22.88 16.00
C GLY A 186 -34.86 -24.14 16.81
N SER A 187 -33.61 -24.35 17.26
CA SER A 187 -33.27 -25.48 18.14
C SER A 187 -33.64 -25.19 19.60
N GLU A 188 -33.97 -26.24 20.36
CA GLU A 188 -34.23 -26.14 21.80
C GLU A 188 -32.98 -25.66 22.57
N THR A 189 -31.80 -26.09 22.14
CA THR A 189 -30.51 -25.68 22.71
C THR A 189 -30.23 -24.20 22.49
N GLN A 190 -30.51 -23.66 21.30
CA GLN A 190 -30.44 -22.21 21.06
C GLN A 190 -31.37 -21.45 22.01
N ALA A 191 -32.64 -21.87 22.13
CA ALA A 191 -33.62 -21.20 22.98
C ALA A 191 -33.18 -21.18 24.45
N ARG A 192 -32.57 -22.26 24.93
CA ARG A 192 -32.00 -22.35 26.29
C ARG A 192 -30.87 -21.34 26.50
N TYR A 193 -29.88 -21.29 25.59
CA TYR A 193 -28.75 -20.37 25.72
C TYR A 193 -29.18 -18.90 25.61
N ALA A 194 -30.13 -18.60 24.73
CA ALA A 194 -30.72 -17.27 24.64
C ALA A 194 -31.44 -16.87 25.93
N ALA A 195 -32.26 -17.77 26.51
CA ALA A 195 -32.98 -17.49 27.74
C ALA A 195 -32.05 -17.24 28.94
N GLU A 196 -30.97 -18.01 29.06
CA GLU A 196 -29.96 -17.82 30.11
C GLU A 196 -29.24 -16.48 29.95
N ARG A 197 -28.83 -16.14 28.73
CA ARG A 197 -28.21 -14.84 28.40
C ARG A 197 -29.12 -13.68 28.80
N ASP A 198 -30.39 -13.74 28.38
CA ASP A 198 -31.36 -12.68 28.65
C ASP A 198 -31.66 -12.56 30.16
N GLN A 199 -31.56 -13.66 30.91
CA GLN A 199 -31.68 -13.62 32.37
C GLN A 199 -30.49 -12.92 33.03
N ILE A 200 -29.26 -13.17 32.56
CA ILE A 200 -28.07 -12.47 33.05
C ILE A 200 -28.20 -10.97 32.76
N LEU A 201 -28.57 -10.60 31.52
CA LEU A 201 -28.77 -9.20 31.15
C LEU A 201 -29.81 -8.50 32.03
N ARG A 202 -30.96 -9.12 32.31
CA ARG A 202 -31.97 -8.57 33.23
C ARG A 202 -31.42 -8.34 34.64
N ASN A 203 -30.59 -9.26 35.14
CA ASN A 203 -29.98 -9.12 36.45
C ASN A 203 -28.97 -7.96 36.47
N VAL A 204 -28.15 -7.84 35.42
CA VAL A 204 -27.16 -6.74 35.26
C VAL A 204 -27.87 -5.39 35.20
N SER A 205 -28.92 -5.24 34.40
CA SER A 205 -29.69 -4.00 34.31
C SER A 205 -30.29 -3.62 35.68
N LYS A 206 -30.85 -4.59 36.42
CA LYS A 206 -31.40 -4.36 37.76
C LYS A 206 -30.32 -3.94 38.77
N GLU A 207 -29.13 -4.55 38.71
CA GLU A 207 -28.00 -4.19 39.57
C GLU A 207 -27.45 -2.81 39.21
N ALA A 208 -27.43 -2.45 37.92
CA ALA A 208 -27.06 -1.11 37.47
C ALA A 208 -28.02 -0.05 38.04
N GLU A 209 -29.34 -0.28 37.97
CA GLU A 209 -30.32 0.62 38.58
C GLU A 209 -30.15 0.76 40.10
N GLU A 210 -29.80 -0.34 40.79
CA GLU A 210 -29.53 -0.31 42.23
C GLU A 210 -28.27 0.49 42.55
N ALA A 211 -27.21 0.32 41.76
CA ALA A 211 -25.99 1.12 41.86
C ALA A 211 -26.27 2.62 41.63
N ILE A 212 -27.10 2.97 40.63
CA ILE A 212 -27.55 4.35 40.39
C ILE A 212 -28.30 4.91 41.61
N ARG A 213 -29.24 4.14 42.18
CA ARG A 213 -30.01 4.55 43.38
C ARG A 213 -29.12 4.76 44.61
N ASN A 214 -28.03 4.01 44.71
CA ASN A 214 -27.05 4.10 45.80
C ASN A 214 -25.93 5.12 45.52
N GLU A 215 -26.02 5.88 44.41
CA GLU A 215 -24.98 6.83 43.94
C GLU A 215 -23.61 6.20 43.67
N ASP A 216 -23.56 4.88 43.48
CA ASP A 216 -22.37 4.14 43.07
C ASP A 216 -22.24 4.17 41.54
N TYR A 217 -21.95 5.37 41.02
CA TYR A 217 -21.92 5.62 39.58
C TYR A 217 -20.79 4.88 38.85
N GLU A 218 -19.70 4.52 39.53
CA GLU A 218 -18.62 3.72 38.90
C GLU A 218 -19.09 2.29 38.65
N LYS A 219 -19.73 1.66 39.64
CA LYS A 219 -20.34 0.34 39.47
C LYS A 219 -21.47 0.37 38.42
N ALA A 220 -22.30 1.41 38.43
CA ALA A 220 -23.36 1.57 37.43
C ALA A 220 -22.78 1.73 36.02
N GLN A 221 -21.70 2.50 35.86
CA GLN A 221 -20.99 2.68 34.58
C GLN A 221 -20.49 1.34 34.04
N ASP A 222 -19.84 0.53 34.88
CA ASP A 222 -19.33 -0.79 34.47
C ASP A 222 -20.46 -1.72 34.01
N LEU A 223 -21.56 -1.80 34.78
CA LEU A 223 -22.70 -2.66 34.46
C LEU A 223 -23.45 -2.19 33.20
N LEU A 224 -23.66 -0.88 33.02
CA LEU A 224 -24.27 -0.32 31.82
C LEU A 224 -23.36 -0.45 30.60
N GLY A 225 -22.04 -0.44 30.79
CA GLY A 225 -21.07 -0.78 29.76
C GLY A 225 -21.31 -2.18 29.20
N ILE A 226 -21.53 -3.17 30.07
CA ILE A 226 -21.87 -4.54 29.67
C ILE A 226 -23.19 -4.58 28.90
N VAL A 227 -24.22 -3.88 29.37
CA VAL A 227 -25.53 -3.85 28.69
C VAL A 227 -25.41 -3.22 27.30
N ALA A 228 -24.71 -2.09 27.19
CA ALA A 228 -24.55 -1.37 25.93
C ALA A 228 -23.68 -2.13 24.91
N GLU A 229 -22.66 -2.87 25.37
CA GLU A 229 -21.83 -3.71 24.51
C GLU A 229 -22.63 -4.89 23.93
N VAL A 230 -23.51 -5.49 24.74
CA VAL A 230 -24.30 -6.64 24.33
C VAL A 230 -25.53 -6.24 23.51
N ASN A 231 -26.15 -5.11 23.84
CA ASN A 231 -27.33 -4.59 23.17
C ASN A 231 -27.16 -3.11 22.79
N PRO A 232 -26.41 -2.82 21.71
CA PRO A 232 -26.18 -1.45 21.26
C PRO A 232 -27.41 -0.78 20.64
N GLU A 233 -28.55 -1.47 20.50
CA GLU A 233 -29.81 -0.88 20.03
C GLU A 233 -30.73 -0.44 21.18
N ASP A 234 -30.34 -0.72 22.43
CA ASP A 234 -31.10 -0.31 23.61
C ASP A 234 -30.90 1.18 23.91
N ALA A 235 -31.75 2.02 23.30
CA ALA A 235 -31.71 3.46 23.48
C ALA A 235 -31.89 3.91 24.94
N GLU A 236 -32.62 3.15 25.75
CA GLU A 236 -32.84 3.48 27.16
C GLU A 236 -31.59 3.18 28.00
N ALA A 237 -30.96 2.02 27.78
CA ALA A 237 -29.70 1.69 28.42
C ALA A 237 -28.58 2.66 28.00
N GLN A 238 -28.53 3.07 26.73
CA GLN A 238 -27.57 4.07 26.24
C GLN A 238 -27.77 5.44 26.88
N ALA A 239 -29.01 5.95 26.93
CA ALA A 239 -29.30 7.22 27.58
C ALA A 239 -28.95 7.17 29.08
N THR A 240 -29.26 6.06 29.74
CA THR A 240 -28.91 5.86 31.16
C THR A 240 -27.40 5.79 31.36
N LYS A 241 -26.68 5.12 30.46
CA LYS A 241 -25.22 5.08 30.46
C LYS A 241 -24.63 6.47 30.29
N CYS A 242 -25.16 7.27 29.36
CA CYS A 242 -24.74 8.65 29.19
C CYS A 242 -24.91 9.46 30.47
N ASP A 243 -26.09 9.44 31.11
CA ASP A 243 -26.31 10.14 32.39
C ASP A 243 -25.31 9.70 33.49
N VAL A 244 -25.06 8.40 33.62
CA VAL A 244 -24.12 7.85 34.60
C VAL A 244 -22.68 8.25 34.29
N ASP A 245 -22.22 8.13 33.03
CA ASP A 245 -20.89 8.54 32.59
C ASP A 245 -20.66 10.02 32.93
N GLY A 246 -21.66 10.87 32.68
CA GLY A 246 -21.62 12.27 33.05
C GLY A 246 -21.42 12.50 34.53
N LYS A 247 -22.14 11.76 35.38
CA LYS A 247 -22.01 11.87 36.85
C LYS A 247 -20.65 11.38 37.35
N VAL A 248 -20.12 10.29 36.79
CA VAL A 248 -18.76 9.81 37.11
C VAL A 248 -17.74 10.88 36.75
N ILE A 249 -17.88 11.51 35.58
CA ILE A 249 -16.95 12.52 35.10
C ILE A 249 -17.04 13.77 35.95
N VAL A 250 -18.23 14.29 36.25
CA VAL A 250 -18.41 15.42 37.16
C VAL A 250 -17.75 15.13 38.51
N ARG A 251 -17.91 13.92 39.06
CA ARG A 251 -17.27 13.52 40.32
C ARG A 251 -15.74 13.50 40.20
N ARG A 252 -15.18 12.83 39.20
CA ARG A 252 -13.72 12.75 38.97
C ARG A 252 -13.10 14.11 38.68
N PHE A 253 -13.84 14.95 37.98
CA PHE A 253 -13.49 16.32 37.68
C PHE A 253 -13.43 17.15 38.97
N ASN A 254 -14.45 17.10 39.81
CA ASN A 254 -14.47 17.75 41.13
C ASN A 254 -13.37 17.24 42.07
N ASP A 255 -13.10 15.93 42.09
CA ASP A 255 -12.01 15.34 42.87
C ASP A 255 -10.63 15.81 42.38
N SER A 256 -10.45 15.92 41.05
CA SER A 256 -9.22 16.42 40.46
C SER A 256 -8.99 17.90 40.77
N LEU A 257 -10.05 18.70 40.82
CA LEU A 257 -10.01 20.09 41.26
C LEU A 257 -9.65 20.20 42.75
N ALA A 258 -10.29 19.41 43.61
CA ALA A 258 -10.00 19.39 45.05
C ALA A 258 -8.56 18.96 45.37
N THR A 259 -7.98 18.10 44.53
CA THR A 259 -6.59 17.62 44.68
C THR A 259 -5.55 18.44 43.91
N GLY A 260 -5.95 19.51 43.21
CA GLY A 260 -5.06 20.37 42.43
C GLY A 260 -4.46 19.71 41.18
N ARG A 261 -5.04 18.60 40.71
CA ARG A 261 -4.59 17.84 39.52
C ARG A 261 -5.25 18.36 38.24
N PHE A 262 -5.03 19.64 37.99
CA PHE A 262 -5.67 20.40 36.93
C PHE A 262 -5.41 19.88 35.51
N GLY A 263 -4.19 19.42 35.20
CA GLY A 263 -3.88 18.91 33.86
C GLY A 263 -4.70 17.67 33.47
N ARG A 264 -4.85 16.73 34.42
CA ARG A 264 -5.71 15.55 34.24
C ARG A 264 -7.18 15.92 34.03
N THR A 265 -7.61 17.03 34.61
CA THR A 265 -8.99 17.52 34.55
C THR A 265 -9.37 17.92 33.12
N VAL A 266 -8.47 18.63 32.43
CA VAL A 266 -8.68 19.06 31.04
C VAL A 266 -8.56 17.88 30.07
N GLU A 267 -7.60 16.98 30.29
CA GLU A 267 -7.43 15.76 29.48
C GLU A 267 -8.67 14.87 29.53
N MET A 268 -9.23 14.61 30.73
CA MET A 268 -10.47 13.85 30.88
C MET A 268 -11.66 14.54 30.18
N LEU A 269 -11.71 15.87 30.21
CA LEU A 269 -12.77 16.62 29.55
C LEU A 269 -12.64 16.57 28.02
N ASP A 270 -11.41 16.67 27.49
CA ASP A 270 -11.12 16.57 26.06
C ASP A 270 -11.47 15.17 25.54
N GLU A 271 -11.01 14.11 26.21
CA GLU A 271 -11.35 12.71 25.89
C GLU A 271 -12.87 12.53 25.89
N PHE A 272 -13.55 13.00 26.93
CA PHE A 272 -14.99 12.87 27.03
C PHE A 272 -15.76 13.67 25.99
N SER A 273 -15.23 14.81 25.55
CA SER A 273 -15.87 15.66 24.54
C SER A 273 -16.03 14.98 23.19
N THR A 274 -15.28 13.90 22.96
CA THR A 274 -15.38 13.06 21.75
C THR A 274 -16.46 11.98 21.83
N THR A 275 -17.09 11.79 23.00
CA THR A 275 -18.15 10.79 23.19
C THR A 275 -19.51 11.33 22.76
N ASP A 276 -20.38 10.44 22.29
CA ASP A 276 -21.76 10.78 21.87
C ASP A 276 -22.59 11.39 23.02
N CYS A 277 -22.25 11.07 24.26
CA CYS A 277 -22.92 11.54 25.46
C CYS A 277 -22.58 12.99 25.84
N PHE A 278 -21.52 13.59 25.26
CA PHE A 278 -21.03 14.90 25.71
C PHE A 278 -22.08 16.00 25.61
N GLY A 279 -22.91 15.98 24.56
CA GLY A 279 -23.95 16.98 24.33
C GLY A 279 -24.98 17.06 25.46
N GLU A 280 -25.30 15.94 26.09
CA GLU A 280 -26.31 15.86 27.16
C GLU A 280 -25.79 16.44 28.48
N ILE A 281 -24.50 16.24 28.77
CA ILE A 281 -23.90 16.59 30.06
C ILE A 281 -23.22 17.96 30.02
N LYS A 282 -22.88 18.47 28.83
CA LYS A 282 -22.29 19.79 28.62
C LYS A 282 -23.01 20.87 29.44
N THR A 283 -24.34 20.84 29.49
CA THR A 283 -25.14 21.82 30.25
C THR A 283 -24.95 21.71 31.76
N SER A 284 -24.80 20.49 32.29
CA SER A 284 -24.52 20.24 33.71
C SER A 284 -23.13 20.77 34.08
N LEU A 285 -22.13 20.46 33.25
CA LEU A 285 -20.75 20.92 33.43
C LEU A 285 -20.58 22.44 33.20
N ALA A 286 -21.42 23.06 32.39
CA ALA A 286 -21.36 24.49 32.09
C ALA A 286 -21.59 25.37 33.34
N ALA A 287 -22.34 24.88 34.34
CA ALA A 287 -22.56 25.58 35.59
C ALA A 287 -21.25 25.80 36.37
N ASP A 288 -20.34 24.82 36.34
CA ASP A 288 -19.05 24.86 37.04
C ASP A 288 -17.91 25.38 36.14
N ALA A 289 -18.12 25.45 34.82
CA ALA A 289 -17.09 25.85 33.87
C ALA A 289 -16.62 27.30 34.07
N ALA A 290 -17.52 28.25 34.38
CA ALA A 290 -17.14 29.66 34.52
C ALA A 290 -16.19 29.94 35.71
N PRO A 291 -16.47 29.47 36.94
CA PRO A 291 -15.52 29.55 38.05
C PRO A 291 -14.16 28.92 37.75
N LEU A 292 -14.14 27.86 36.94
CA LEU A 292 -12.90 27.17 36.59
C LEU A 292 -12.06 27.94 35.59
N VAL A 293 -12.68 28.44 34.54
CA VAL A 293 -12.01 29.34 33.59
C VAL A 293 -11.39 30.52 34.31
N GLU A 294 -12.08 31.09 35.30
CA GLU A 294 -11.56 32.16 36.16
C GLU A 294 -10.38 31.68 37.03
N ALA A 295 -10.51 30.54 37.70
CA ALA A 295 -9.45 29.96 38.53
C ALA A 295 -8.17 29.67 37.74
N PHE A 296 -8.27 29.00 36.59
CA PHE A 296 -7.15 28.77 35.68
C PHE A 296 -6.55 30.08 35.17
N GLY A 297 -7.40 31.06 34.88
CA GLY A 297 -6.98 32.41 34.51
C GLY A 297 -6.12 33.06 35.59
N MET A 298 -6.55 33.02 36.86
CA MET A 298 -5.80 33.56 38.00
C MET A 298 -4.47 32.83 38.22
N ILE A 299 -4.45 31.50 38.16
CA ILE A 299 -3.19 30.72 38.27
C ILE A 299 -2.24 31.08 37.10
N GLY A 300 -2.80 31.32 35.91
CA GLY A 300 -2.06 31.84 34.77
C GLY A 300 -1.42 33.19 35.07
N GLU A 301 -2.19 34.15 35.58
CA GLU A 301 -1.71 35.48 35.98
C GLU A 301 -0.63 35.41 37.07
N GLU A 302 -0.81 34.57 38.10
CA GLU A 302 0.20 34.33 39.13
C GLU A 302 1.51 33.79 38.53
N SER A 303 1.41 32.88 37.55
CA SER A 303 2.58 32.33 36.85
C SER A 303 3.29 33.39 36.00
N VAL A 304 2.53 34.29 35.36
CA VAL A 304 3.08 35.47 34.64
C VAL A 304 3.84 36.38 35.60
N ALA A 305 3.30 36.63 36.79
CA ALA A 305 3.93 37.44 37.82
C ALA A 305 5.21 36.78 38.37
N ALA A 306 5.24 35.44 38.46
CA ALA A 306 6.42 34.67 38.82
C ALA A 306 7.47 34.56 37.69
N GLY A 307 7.13 34.98 36.47
CA GLY A 307 8.01 34.87 35.30
C GLY A 307 8.04 33.48 34.65
N ASP A 308 7.18 32.56 35.10
CA ASP A 308 7.02 31.22 34.51
C ASP A 308 6.01 31.28 33.36
N LEU A 309 6.52 31.66 32.19
CA LEU A 309 5.71 31.81 30.98
C LEU A 309 5.17 30.48 30.45
N SER A 310 5.84 29.36 30.75
CA SER A 310 5.38 28.03 30.34
C SER A 310 4.18 27.58 31.16
N ALA A 311 4.28 27.67 32.49
CA ALA A 311 3.15 27.42 33.36
C ALA A 311 1.97 28.36 33.04
N ALA A 312 2.24 29.66 32.84
CA ALA A 312 1.21 30.62 32.45
C ALA A 312 0.50 30.21 31.14
N TYR A 313 1.27 29.87 30.11
CA TYR A 313 0.74 29.45 28.82
C TYR A 313 -0.15 28.21 28.95
N ALA A 314 0.31 27.17 29.66
CA ALA A 314 -0.47 25.96 29.89
C ALA A 314 -1.82 26.27 30.58
N ARG A 315 -1.82 27.11 31.61
CA ARG A 315 -3.04 27.49 32.35
C ARG A 315 -4.01 28.31 31.49
N TYR A 316 -3.51 29.21 30.65
CA TYR A 316 -4.36 29.93 29.72
C TYR A 316 -4.92 29.02 28.61
N GLN A 317 -4.17 28.01 28.16
CA GLN A 317 -4.69 26.99 27.24
C GLN A 317 -5.79 26.15 27.90
N ASP A 318 -5.57 25.69 29.14
CA ASP A 318 -6.57 24.95 29.92
C ASP A 318 -7.88 25.77 30.05
N ALA A 319 -7.78 27.04 30.45
CA ALA A 319 -8.93 27.94 30.56
C ALA A 319 -9.64 28.16 29.20
N ALA A 320 -8.88 28.30 28.12
CA ALA A 320 -9.44 28.45 26.78
C ALA A 320 -10.14 27.18 26.29
N ALA A 321 -9.57 26.01 26.53
CA ALA A 321 -10.16 24.71 26.19
C ALA A 321 -11.48 24.51 26.94
N ILE A 322 -11.50 24.71 28.26
CA ILE A 322 -12.72 24.59 29.08
C ILE A 322 -13.80 25.58 28.60
N SER A 323 -13.44 26.85 28.39
CA SER A 323 -14.39 27.87 27.95
C SER A 323 -14.96 27.57 26.56
N GLN A 324 -14.14 27.06 25.65
CA GLN A 324 -14.59 26.70 24.31
C GLN A 324 -15.48 25.45 24.33
N LEU A 325 -15.07 24.41 25.08
CA LEU A 325 -15.79 23.13 25.14
C LEU A 325 -17.12 23.24 25.87
N LEU A 326 -17.18 23.95 27.00
CA LEU A 326 -18.35 23.98 27.87
C LEU A 326 -19.21 25.23 27.72
N LEU A 327 -18.64 26.37 27.32
CA LEU A 327 -19.35 27.66 27.28
C LEU A 327 -19.51 28.24 25.86
N ASP A 328 -18.95 27.60 24.83
CA ASP A 328 -18.98 28.04 23.43
C ASP A 328 -18.57 29.51 23.23
N ARG A 329 -17.64 30.00 24.04
CA ARG A 329 -17.18 31.39 24.01
C ARG A 329 -15.70 31.51 24.30
N LYS A 330 -15.10 32.60 23.82
CA LYS A 330 -13.73 32.95 24.21
C LYS A 330 -13.70 33.37 25.69
N PRO A 331 -12.74 32.87 26.48
CA PRO A 331 -12.61 33.25 27.87
C PRO A 331 -12.13 34.71 28.01
N SER A 332 -12.52 35.35 29.11
CA SER A 332 -11.84 36.55 29.60
C SER A 332 -10.76 36.11 30.57
N LEU A 333 -9.49 36.20 30.16
CA LEU A 333 -8.35 35.71 30.94
C LEU A 333 -7.66 36.88 31.64
N PRO A 334 -7.60 36.91 32.99
CA PRO A 334 -6.87 37.94 33.73
C PRO A 334 -5.36 37.81 33.48
N GLY A 335 -4.62 38.92 33.62
CA GLY A 335 -3.17 38.98 33.33
C GLY A 335 -2.76 38.83 31.85
N MET A 336 -3.70 38.55 30.93
CA MET A 336 -3.38 38.26 29.52
C MET A 336 -2.62 39.39 28.79
N PRO A 337 -2.94 40.70 28.97
CA PRO A 337 -2.15 41.78 28.35
C PRO A 337 -0.68 41.78 28.79
N ASP A 338 -0.40 41.49 30.06
CA ASP A 338 0.95 41.43 30.59
C ASP A 338 1.70 40.19 30.10
N PHE A 339 1.01 39.03 30.02
CA PHE A 339 1.54 37.84 29.39
C PHE A 339 1.99 38.12 27.95
N LEU A 340 1.09 38.66 27.11
CA LEU A 340 1.39 38.97 25.71
C LEU A 340 2.55 39.97 25.56
N LYS A 341 2.66 40.95 26.45
CA LYS A 341 3.77 41.90 26.49
C LYS A 341 5.11 41.21 26.81
N GLN A 342 5.13 40.27 27.75
CA GLN A 342 6.33 39.49 28.06
C GLN A 342 6.71 38.58 26.88
N ILE A 343 5.74 37.93 26.23
CA ILE A 343 5.98 37.11 25.03
C ILE A 343 6.51 37.95 23.87
N GLU A 344 6.00 39.17 23.65
CA GLU A 344 6.53 40.08 22.63
C GLU A 344 7.99 40.45 22.88
N ARG A 345 8.37 40.65 24.15
CA ARG A 345 9.77 40.87 24.52
C ARG A 345 10.64 39.64 24.22
N ARG A 346 10.20 38.44 24.62
CA ARG A 346 10.89 37.17 24.31
C ARG A 346 11.06 36.97 22.80
N PHE A 347 10.05 37.31 22.01
CA PHE A 347 10.15 37.31 20.55
C PHE A 347 11.25 38.26 20.06
N ALA A 348 11.28 39.50 20.54
CA ALA A 348 12.26 40.49 20.10
C ALA A 348 13.70 40.04 20.42
N ASP A 349 13.91 39.53 21.63
CA ASP A 349 15.22 39.03 22.09
C ASP A 349 15.65 37.81 21.27
N ALA A 350 14.77 36.82 21.07
CA ALA A 350 15.08 35.63 20.26
C ALA A 350 15.32 35.94 18.78
N PHE A 351 14.56 36.89 18.21
CA PHE A 351 14.76 37.32 16.83
C PHE A 351 16.11 38.03 16.67
N ALA A 352 16.49 38.90 17.61
CA ALA A 352 17.77 39.60 17.60
C ALA A 352 18.96 38.65 17.79
N ALA A 353 18.80 37.60 18.59
CA ALA A 353 19.79 36.54 18.79
C ALA A 353 19.90 35.56 17.61
N GLY A 354 19.04 35.69 16.59
CA GLY A 354 19.01 34.78 15.44
C GLY A 354 18.41 33.40 15.74
N VAL A 355 17.74 33.21 16.88
CA VAL A 355 17.05 31.97 17.27
C VAL A 355 15.61 32.01 16.73
N TYR A 356 15.50 31.92 15.40
CA TYR A 356 14.23 32.16 14.71
C TYR A 356 13.15 31.12 15.02
N GLY A 357 13.51 29.89 15.39
CA GLY A 357 12.54 28.87 15.79
C GLY A 357 11.74 29.27 17.04
N ALA A 358 12.44 29.63 18.12
CA ALA A 358 11.80 30.14 19.34
C ALA A 358 11.02 31.42 19.07
N ALA A 359 11.60 32.37 18.31
CA ALA A 359 10.91 33.59 17.89
C ALA A 359 9.58 33.30 17.17
N TRP A 360 9.56 32.30 16.30
CA TRP A 360 8.33 31.91 15.61
C TRP A 360 7.31 31.26 16.53
N GLY A 361 7.75 30.42 17.48
CA GLY A 361 6.90 29.86 18.53
C GLY A 361 6.24 30.96 19.38
N TYR A 362 6.99 31.97 19.81
CA TYR A 362 6.44 33.14 20.53
C TYR A 362 5.36 33.86 19.71
N LEU A 363 5.60 34.14 18.42
CA LEU A 363 4.59 34.77 17.56
C LEU A 363 3.33 33.92 17.40
N ARG A 364 3.47 32.59 17.34
CA ARG A 364 2.32 31.66 17.27
C ARG A 364 1.48 31.73 18.55
N VAL A 365 2.13 31.74 19.72
CA VAL A 365 1.44 31.94 21.02
C VAL A 365 0.72 33.29 21.06
N MET A 366 1.36 34.36 20.59
CA MET A 366 0.72 35.69 20.52
C MET A 366 -0.54 35.70 19.65
N THR A 367 -0.55 34.97 18.53
CA THR A 367 -1.74 34.89 17.66
C THR A 367 -2.87 34.02 18.19
N GLU A 368 -2.59 33.15 19.15
CA GLU A 368 -3.58 32.27 19.77
C GLU A 368 -4.48 33.03 20.74
N PHE A 369 -3.88 33.88 21.59
CA PHE A 369 -4.61 34.64 22.59
C PHE A 369 -4.85 36.11 22.20
N GLY A 370 -4.03 36.67 21.31
CA GLY A 370 -4.09 38.07 20.89
C GLY A 370 -4.68 38.29 19.50
N PRO A 371 -5.00 39.55 19.14
CA PRO A 371 -5.46 39.88 17.79
C PRO A 371 -4.34 39.72 16.76
N THR A 372 -4.64 39.07 15.63
CA THR A 372 -3.68 38.94 14.52
C THR A 372 -3.62 40.23 13.68
N THR A 373 -2.78 41.17 14.10
CA THR A 373 -2.59 42.46 13.42
C THR A 373 -1.76 42.32 12.13
N PRO A 374 -1.82 43.30 11.19
CA PRO A 374 -0.94 43.33 10.02
C PRO A 374 0.55 43.25 10.36
N GLN A 375 0.97 43.88 11.47
CA GLN A 375 2.34 43.87 11.96
C GLN A 375 2.77 42.46 12.39
N ILE A 376 1.93 41.75 13.14
CA ILE A 376 2.20 40.35 13.54
C ILE A 376 2.28 39.44 12.31
N ARG A 377 1.39 39.62 11.32
CA ARG A 377 1.47 38.88 10.05
C ARG A 377 2.77 39.15 9.29
N GLN A 378 3.28 40.38 9.32
CA GLN A 378 4.58 40.70 8.73
C GLN A 378 5.73 40.02 9.48
N LYS A 379 5.73 40.10 10.82
CA LYS A 379 6.73 39.43 11.68
C LYS A 379 6.74 37.91 11.46
N LEU A 380 5.56 37.28 11.39
CA LEU A 380 5.40 35.85 11.10
C LEU A 380 6.00 35.46 9.75
N ARG A 381 5.71 36.22 8.68
CA ARG A 381 6.28 35.96 7.35
C ARG A 381 7.80 36.09 7.35
N LYS A 382 8.33 37.21 7.86
CA LYS A 382 9.77 37.45 7.94
C LYS A 382 10.50 36.35 8.72
N THR A 383 9.97 35.96 9.88
CA THR A 383 10.59 34.91 10.70
C THR A 383 10.53 33.56 9.99
N ARG A 384 9.40 33.23 9.36
CA ARG A 384 9.27 32.01 8.54
C ARG A 384 10.26 31.99 7.38
N ASP A 385 10.45 33.10 6.68
CA ASP A 385 11.36 33.18 5.53
C ASP A 385 12.82 32.95 5.96
N GLU A 386 13.21 33.47 7.14
CA GLU A 386 14.54 33.20 7.73
C GLU A 386 14.69 31.74 8.17
N ILE A 387 13.65 31.12 8.73
CA ILE A 387 13.64 29.68 9.06
C ILE A 387 13.76 28.86 7.77
N ALA A 388 13.00 29.18 6.73
CA ALA A 388 13.03 28.48 5.44
C ALA A 388 14.43 28.50 4.82
N ARG A 389 15.09 29.66 4.84
CA ARG A 389 16.45 29.82 4.31
C ARG A 389 17.46 28.91 5.02
N ARG A 390 17.30 28.71 6.33
CA ARG A 390 18.22 27.90 7.16
C ARG A 390 17.84 26.42 7.23
N ALA A 391 16.58 26.08 7.00
CA ALA A 391 16.10 24.69 7.05
C ALA A 391 16.64 23.87 5.87
N VAL A 392 16.70 24.48 4.67
CA VAL A 392 17.23 23.85 3.46
C VAL A 392 18.76 23.85 3.53
N ARG A 393 19.36 22.65 3.56
CA ARG A 393 20.81 22.52 3.74
C ARG A 393 21.56 22.91 2.48
N GLY A 394 22.63 23.68 2.62
CA GLY A 394 23.53 24.05 1.54
C GLY A 394 24.44 22.87 1.15
N LEU A 395 24.50 22.53 -0.13
CA LEU A 395 25.42 21.53 -0.69
C LEU A 395 26.35 22.21 -1.67
N THR A 396 27.65 21.99 -1.50
CA THR A 396 28.66 22.34 -2.49
C THR A 396 29.35 21.08 -2.96
N ALA A 397 29.67 21.02 -4.25
CA ALA A 397 30.44 19.92 -4.82
C ALA A 397 31.67 20.50 -5.51
N TYR A 398 32.84 19.93 -5.20
CA TYR A 398 34.05 20.21 -5.97
C TYR A 398 34.11 19.29 -7.18
N PRO A 399 34.79 19.70 -8.27
CA PRO A 399 35.13 18.81 -9.36
C PRO A 399 35.84 17.56 -8.82
N PHE A 400 35.48 16.39 -9.37
CA PHE A 400 36.11 15.15 -8.91
C PHE A 400 37.54 15.10 -9.45
N GLU A 401 38.50 14.77 -8.61
CA GLU A 401 39.90 14.75 -9.00
C GLU A 401 40.19 13.59 -9.96
N ASP A 402 40.63 13.89 -11.17
CA ASP A 402 41.12 12.88 -12.12
C ASP A 402 42.55 12.44 -11.76
N PRO A 403 42.93 11.16 -11.95
CA PRO A 403 44.30 10.73 -11.73
C PRO A 403 45.25 11.44 -12.68
N ALA A 404 46.44 11.80 -12.19
CA ALA A 404 47.46 12.46 -13.02
C ALA A 404 47.85 11.64 -14.26
N THR A 405 47.71 10.32 -14.19
CA THR A 405 48.03 9.35 -15.24
C THR A 405 46.87 9.09 -16.22
N SER A 406 45.70 9.69 -16.02
CA SER A 406 44.55 9.52 -16.92
C SER A 406 44.56 10.54 -18.06
N ASP A 407 44.51 10.03 -19.29
CA ASP A 407 44.36 10.82 -20.51
C ASP A 407 42.91 11.34 -20.69
N ALA A 408 41.93 10.68 -20.07
CA ALA A 408 40.54 11.11 -20.06
C ALA A 408 40.25 11.94 -18.80
N LYS A 409 39.81 13.19 -18.99
CA LYS A 409 39.36 14.10 -17.93
C LYS A 409 37.86 13.98 -17.77
N VAL A 410 37.42 13.11 -16.85
CA VAL A 410 35.99 12.78 -16.66
C VAL A 410 35.43 13.30 -15.34
N GLY A 411 36.29 13.76 -14.42
CA GLY A 411 35.91 14.23 -13.09
C GLY A 411 34.91 15.40 -13.08
N ASP A 412 35.12 16.40 -13.93
CA ASP A 412 34.21 17.54 -14.09
C ASP A 412 32.82 17.09 -14.56
N ALA A 413 32.79 16.19 -15.55
CA ALA A 413 31.55 15.65 -16.09
C ALA A 413 30.79 14.85 -15.02
N VAL A 414 31.50 14.05 -14.23
CA VAL A 414 30.88 13.26 -13.14
C VAL A 414 30.29 14.18 -12.07
N SER A 415 31.09 15.10 -11.53
CA SER A 415 30.63 16.03 -10.49
C SER A 415 29.43 16.89 -10.92
N SER A 416 29.46 17.45 -12.14
CA SER A 416 28.35 18.24 -12.68
C SER A 416 27.07 17.42 -12.82
N LYS A 417 27.17 16.17 -13.32
CA LYS A 417 26.02 15.27 -13.49
C LYS A 417 25.44 14.81 -12.14
N VAL A 418 26.29 14.55 -11.15
CA VAL A 418 25.86 14.24 -9.77
C VAL A 418 25.06 15.41 -9.18
N VAL A 419 25.57 16.64 -9.29
CA VAL A 419 24.87 17.84 -8.79
C VAL A 419 23.54 18.04 -9.51
N GLN A 420 23.51 17.88 -10.84
CA GLN A 420 22.28 17.96 -11.62
C GLN A 420 21.25 16.90 -11.21
N HIS A 421 21.70 15.66 -10.95
CA HIS A 421 20.83 14.59 -10.49
C HIS A 421 20.21 14.93 -9.13
N ILE A 422 21.00 15.39 -8.15
CA ILE A 422 20.51 15.80 -6.84
C ILE A 422 19.47 16.94 -6.97
N PHE A 423 19.76 17.97 -7.76
CA PHE A 423 18.86 19.11 -7.95
C PHE A 423 17.52 18.71 -8.57
N ARG A 424 17.54 17.81 -9.55
CA ARG A 424 16.32 17.34 -10.22
C ARG A 424 15.47 16.48 -9.31
N THR A 425 16.09 15.66 -8.46
CA THR A 425 15.38 14.68 -7.64
C THR A 425 14.86 15.27 -6.33
N ILE A 426 15.63 16.13 -5.65
CA ILE A 426 15.27 16.71 -4.35
C ILE A 426 15.46 18.25 -4.29
N PRO A 427 14.77 19.02 -5.15
CA PRO A 427 14.97 20.48 -5.26
C PRO A 427 14.63 21.27 -3.99
N SER A 428 13.81 20.70 -3.10
CA SER A 428 13.36 21.36 -1.86
C SER A 428 14.19 21.01 -0.63
N ASP A 429 15.08 20.02 -0.73
CA ASP A 429 15.80 19.46 0.43
C ASP A 429 17.19 20.06 0.55
N VAL A 430 17.74 20.47 -0.59
CA VAL A 430 19.11 20.92 -0.73
C VAL A 430 19.17 22.16 -1.61
N ARG A 431 19.94 23.14 -1.15
CA ARG A 431 20.30 24.33 -1.92
C ARG A 431 21.72 24.15 -2.44
N ILE A 432 21.92 24.20 -3.76
CA ILE A 432 23.27 24.12 -4.33
C ILE A 432 23.99 25.46 -4.14
N VAL A 433 25.22 25.39 -3.65
CA VAL A 433 26.14 26.52 -3.48
C VAL A 433 27.36 26.29 -4.37
N GLU A 434 27.43 27.03 -5.47
CA GLU A 434 28.57 26.98 -6.40
C GLU A 434 29.75 27.78 -5.86
N ARG A 435 30.82 27.09 -5.43
CA ARG A 435 32.01 27.74 -4.88
C ARG A 435 32.99 28.25 -5.94
N GLU A 436 33.00 27.65 -7.12
CA GLU A 436 33.88 28.08 -8.21
C GLU A 436 33.48 29.43 -8.81
N GLN A 437 32.16 29.70 -8.86
CA GLN A 437 31.62 30.97 -9.33
C GLN A 437 31.35 31.98 -8.21
N LEU A 438 31.70 31.63 -6.96
CA LEU A 438 31.37 32.42 -5.78
C LEU A 438 31.89 33.86 -5.89
N GLU A 439 33.09 34.07 -6.42
CA GLU A 439 33.64 35.42 -6.61
C GLU A 439 32.78 36.28 -7.54
N ARG A 440 32.32 35.72 -8.68
CA ARG A 440 31.45 36.42 -9.64
C ARG A 440 30.05 36.67 -9.06
N ILE A 441 29.52 35.70 -8.32
CA ILE A 441 28.24 35.81 -7.63
C ILE A 441 28.33 36.90 -6.55
N LEU A 442 29.41 36.93 -5.76
CA LEU A 442 29.64 37.94 -4.73
C LEU A 442 29.82 39.35 -5.33
N GLU A 443 30.48 39.48 -6.48
CA GLU A 443 30.58 40.76 -7.20
C GLU A 443 29.21 41.30 -7.65
N GLU A 444 28.34 40.43 -8.20
CA GLU A 444 26.99 40.81 -8.61
C GLU A 444 26.06 41.07 -7.41
N CYS A 445 26.20 40.30 -6.33
CA CYS A 445 25.46 40.51 -5.09
C CYS A 445 25.87 41.83 -4.40
N LYS A 446 27.15 42.20 -4.43
CA LYS A 446 27.63 43.51 -3.94
C LYS A 446 27.04 44.66 -4.76
N ARG A 447 26.82 44.43 -6.06
CA ARG A 447 26.22 45.41 -6.98
C ARG A 447 24.70 45.58 -6.76
N SER A 448 24.01 44.53 -6.35
CA SER A 448 22.55 44.53 -6.11
C SER A 448 22.13 44.87 -4.66
N GLY A 449 23.07 44.88 -3.71
CA GLY A 449 22.83 45.34 -2.33
C GLY A 449 22.20 44.32 -1.38
N THR A 450 21.94 43.09 -1.83
CA THR A 450 21.42 41.98 -1.01
C THR A 450 22.46 40.86 -0.95
N CYS A 451 23.43 40.99 -0.04
CA CYS A 451 24.40 39.95 0.29
C CYS A 451 24.10 39.42 1.70
N SER A 452 23.28 38.39 1.84
CA SER A 452 23.14 37.67 3.11
C SER A 452 23.22 36.18 2.88
N ASP A 453 24.21 35.53 3.50
CA ASP A 453 24.47 34.08 3.63
C ASP A 453 24.30 33.24 2.36
N LEU A 454 24.78 33.76 1.22
CA LEU A 454 24.89 32.99 -0.03
C LEU A 454 26.09 32.02 -0.02
N ASP A 455 27.00 32.13 0.95
CA ASP A 455 28.32 31.49 0.98
C ASP A 455 28.42 30.22 1.84
N THR A 456 27.50 30.02 2.79
CA THR A 456 27.58 28.87 3.70
C THR A 456 26.97 27.63 3.07
N ALA A 457 27.83 26.63 2.81
CA ALA A 457 27.41 25.26 2.52
C ALA A 457 27.49 24.46 3.82
N ASP A 458 26.53 23.58 4.07
CA ASP A 458 26.52 22.66 5.21
C ASP A 458 27.24 21.35 4.86
N PHE A 459 27.15 20.93 3.60
CA PHE A 459 27.77 19.73 3.08
C PHE A 459 28.71 20.01 1.92
N ILE A 460 29.84 19.32 1.91
CA ILE A 460 30.82 19.33 0.85
C ILE A 460 30.93 17.93 0.26
N VAL A 461 30.62 17.79 -1.03
CA VAL A 461 30.87 16.56 -1.80
C VAL A 461 32.24 16.66 -2.43
N GLN A 462 33.08 15.67 -2.15
CA GLN A 462 34.39 15.50 -2.75
C GLN A 462 34.47 14.12 -3.39
N GLY A 463 35.12 14.01 -4.53
CA GLY A 463 35.34 12.74 -5.19
C GLY A 463 36.66 12.67 -5.92
N THR A 464 37.12 11.46 -6.15
CA THR A 464 38.34 11.13 -6.89
C THR A 464 38.00 10.02 -7.86
N ILE A 465 38.34 10.20 -9.13
CA ILE A 465 38.29 9.15 -10.13
C ILE A 465 39.50 8.24 -9.89
N LEU A 466 39.26 6.96 -9.59
CA LEU A 466 40.30 5.99 -9.28
C LEU A 466 40.88 5.36 -10.56
N ASP A 467 40.00 5.04 -11.51
CA ASP A 467 40.35 4.46 -12.80
C ASP A 467 39.35 4.93 -13.86
N ALA A 468 39.84 5.26 -15.05
CA ALA A 468 39.01 5.68 -16.18
C ALA A 468 39.75 5.36 -17.48
N LYS A 469 39.44 4.20 -18.07
CA LYS A 469 40.14 3.72 -19.27
C LYS A 469 39.24 2.89 -20.17
N VAL A 470 39.62 2.80 -21.44
CA VAL A 470 39.01 1.91 -22.43
C VAL A 470 40.05 0.89 -22.88
N GLU A 471 39.81 -0.38 -22.56
CA GLU A 471 40.64 -1.49 -23.02
C GLU A 471 40.13 -1.97 -24.38
N THR A 472 40.98 -1.85 -25.41
CA THR A 472 40.67 -2.35 -26.75
C THR A 472 41.41 -3.66 -27.00
N THR A 473 40.67 -4.71 -27.34
CA THR A 473 41.21 -6.01 -27.75
C THR A 473 40.78 -6.32 -29.18
N SER A 474 41.73 -6.60 -30.06
CA SER A 474 41.48 -6.98 -31.45
C SER A 474 41.99 -8.39 -31.73
N LYS A 475 41.17 -9.23 -32.34
CA LYS A 475 41.52 -10.57 -32.79
C LYS A 475 41.29 -10.69 -34.29
N VAL A 476 42.36 -10.97 -35.03
CA VAL A 476 42.28 -11.26 -36.47
C VAL A 476 42.12 -12.76 -36.66
N GLY A 477 41.02 -13.16 -37.28
CA GLY A 477 40.72 -14.52 -37.72
C GLY A 477 40.74 -14.65 -39.24
N ARG A 478 40.70 -15.89 -39.73
CA ARG A 478 40.57 -16.18 -41.16
C ARG A 478 39.35 -17.07 -41.35
N GLU A 479 38.50 -16.72 -42.31
CA GLU A 479 37.35 -17.54 -42.71
C GLU A 479 37.54 -18.00 -44.15
N THR A 480 37.49 -19.30 -44.41
CA THR A 480 37.59 -19.86 -45.76
C THR A 480 36.22 -20.31 -46.24
N ARG A 481 35.75 -19.76 -47.36
CA ARG A 481 34.51 -20.15 -48.03
C ARG A 481 34.78 -20.56 -49.46
N ARG A 482 34.16 -21.66 -49.91
CA ARG A 482 34.19 -22.07 -51.31
C ARG A 482 33.19 -21.23 -52.10
N VAL A 483 33.66 -20.44 -53.05
CA VAL A 483 32.85 -19.51 -53.84
C VAL A 483 33.08 -19.71 -55.33
N VAL A 484 32.08 -19.38 -56.15
CA VAL A 484 32.18 -19.47 -57.61
C VAL A 484 32.91 -18.23 -58.13
N THR A 485 34.08 -18.41 -58.72
CA THR A 485 34.94 -17.31 -59.19
C THR A 485 34.82 -17.07 -60.70
N GLY A 486 34.24 -17.98 -61.46
CA GLY A 486 33.97 -17.77 -62.88
C GLY A 486 33.34 -19.00 -63.53
N GLN A 487 33.10 -18.92 -64.84
CA GLN A 487 32.58 -20.04 -65.63
C GLN A 487 33.57 -20.40 -66.73
N GLU A 488 34.04 -21.65 -66.74
CA GLU A 488 34.90 -22.19 -67.80
C GLU A 488 34.04 -22.94 -68.83
N THR A 489 34.32 -22.71 -70.11
CA THR A 489 33.64 -23.41 -71.21
C THR A 489 34.42 -24.67 -71.55
N VAL A 490 33.99 -25.80 -71.01
CA VAL A 490 34.65 -27.09 -71.18
C VAL A 490 33.97 -27.91 -72.28
N THR A 491 34.73 -28.74 -73.00
CA THR A 491 34.19 -29.65 -74.01
C THR A 491 33.17 -30.57 -73.35
N ASN A 492 31.96 -30.60 -73.93
CA ASN A 492 30.88 -31.37 -73.36
C ASN A 492 31.25 -32.87 -73.44
N PRO A 493 31.36 -33.59 -72.31
CA PRO A 493 31.68 -35.01 -72.32
C PRO A 493 30.65 -35.81 -73.12
N GLU A 494 29.40 -35.37 -73.17
CA GLU A 494 28.35 -35.97 -74.01
C GLU A 494 28.60 -35.75 -75.51
N TYR A 495 29.15 -34.59 -75.91
CA TYR A 495 29.56 -34.35 -77.29
C TYR A 495 30.75 -35.24 -77.68
N THR A 496 31.72 -35.41 -76.77
CA THR A 496 32.88 -36.28 -76.99
C THR A 496 32.46 -37.74 -77.14
N ARG A 497 31.48 -38.20 -76.34
CA ARG A 497 30.87 -39.53 -76.47
C ARG A 497 30.08 -39.67 -77.78
N TRP A 498 29.33 -38.65 -78.18
CA TRP A 498 28.63 -38.62 -79.46
C TRP A 498 29.60 -38.73 -80.66
N THR A 499 30.73 -38.02 -80.63
CA THR A 499 31.82 -38.15 -81.63
C THR A 499 32.56 -39.48 -81.57
N ALA A 500 32.33 -40.34 -80.59
CA ALA A 500 32.88 -41.70 -80.56
C ALA A 500 31.90 -42.76 -81.10
N LEU A 501 30.63 -42.39 -81.32
CA LEU A 501 29.61 -43.30 -81.88
C LEU A 501 29.87 -43.61 -83.36
N SER A 502 29.39 -44.78 -83.81
CA SER A 502 29.44 -45.21 -85.21
C SER A 502 28.60 -44.29 -86.10
N GLU A 503 28.94 -44.19 -87.39
CA GLU A 503 28.26 -43.29 -88.33
C GLU A 503 26.75 -43.57 -88.45
N ARG A 504 26.34 -44.83 -88.25
CA ARG A 504 24.93 -45.25 -88.23
C ARG A 504 24.18 -44.77 -86.99
N ASP A 505 24.86 -44.72 -85.84
CA ASP A 505 24.27 -44.32 -84.55
C ASP A 505 24.23 -42.79 -84.40
N ARG A 506 25.23 -42.06 -84.91
CA ARG A 506 25.23 -40.58 -84.92
C ARG A 506 24.05 -39.98 -85.67
N SER A 507 23.54 -40.66 -86.71
CA SER A 507 22.37 -40.21 -87.48
C SER A 507 21.05 -40.24 -86.68
N LYS A 508 21.01 -41.01 -85.57
CA LYS A 508 19.81 -41.22 -84.74
C LYS A 508 19.86 -40.50 -83.40
N THR A 509 21.00 -39.93 -83.02
CA THR A 509 21.19 -39.23 -81.75
C THR A 509 21.48 -37.75 -82.03
N PRO A 510 20.64 -36.80 -81.55
CA PRO A 510 20.86 -35.38 -81.78
C PRO A 510 22.19 -34.92 -81.19
N GLN A 511 22.93 -34.11 -81.96
CA GLN A 511 24.26 -33.64 -81.60
C GLN A 511 24.21 -32.76 -80.34
N PRO A 512 24.87 -33.16 -79.23
CA PRO A 512 24.98 -32.31 -78.06
C PRO A 512 25.81 -31.06 -78.37
N PRO A 513 25.61 -29.93 -77.66
CA PRO A 513 26.47 -28.75 -77.79
C PRO A 513 27.93 -29.14 -77.55
N ALA A 514 28.83 -28.64 -78.39
CA ALA A 514 30.25 -29.00 -78.33
C ALA A 514 30.92 -28.63 -76.99
N THR A 515 30.36 -27.65 -76.28
CA THR A 515 30.87 -27.15 -75.01
C THR A 515 29.74 -26.86 -74.02
N ILE A 516 30.02 -27.00 -72.72
CA ILE A 516 29.14 -26.62 -71.60
C ILE A 516 29.86 -25.64 -70.67
N ARG A 517 29.12 -24.73 -70.03
CA ARG A 517 29.68 -23.84 -68.99
C ARG A 517 29.71 -24.59 -67.66
N ARG A 518 30.88 -24.67 -67.06
CA ARG A 518 31.10 -25.27 -65.74
C ARG A 518 31.57 -24.18 -64.79
N ASP A 519 30.91 -24.09 -63.63
CA ASP A 519 31.32 -23.18 -62.57
C ASP A 519 32.70 -23.59 -62.04
N VAL A 520 33.61 -22.62 -62.01
CA VAL A 520 34.91 -22.73 -61.36
C VAL A 520 34.72 -22.27 -59.93
N THR A 521 34.90 -23.19 -58.99
CA THR A 521 34.82 -22.90 -57.55
C THR A 521 36.21 -22.84 -56.96
N GLU A 522 36.52 -21.78 -56.22
CA GLU A 522 37.78 -21.62 -55.50
C GLU A 522 37.53 -21.36 -54.01
N ASP A 523 38.48 -21.76 -53.18
CA ASP A 523 38.43 -21.52 -51.73
C ASP A 523 38.98 -20.12 -51.45
N VAL A 524 38.09 -19.17 -51.18
CA VAL A 524 38.46 -17.80 -50.82
C VAL A 524 38.58 -17.71 -49.31
N THR A 525 39.78 -17.30 -48.85
CA THR A 525 40.03 -17.02 -47.43
C THR A 525 39.98 -15.51 -47.21
N THR A 526 39.03 -15.05 -46.39
CA THR A 526 38.88 -13.66 -46.00
C THR A 526 39.36 -13.45 -44.57
N GLU A 527 39.92 -12.27 -44.29
CA GLU A 527 40.28 -11.89 -42.93
C GLU A 527 39.07 -11.28 -42.23
N VAL A 528 38.80 -11.76 -41.01
CA VAL A 528 37.73 -11.26 -40.13
C VAL A 528 38.38 -10.66 -38.90
N ASN A 529 38.16 -9.37 -38.68
CA ASN A 529 38.71 -8.65 -37.54
C ASN A 529 37.63 -8.46 -36.47
N ASN A 530 37.76 -9.15 -35.35
CA ASN A 530 36.89 -8.98 -34.20
C ASN A 530 37.50 -7.96 -33.25
N VAL A 531 36.83 -6.83 -33.04
CA VAL A 531 37.29 -5.80 -32.11
C VAL A 531 36.31 -5.71 -30.94
N ARG A 532 36.83 -5.74 -29.72
CA ARG A 532 36.07 -5.57 -28.48
C ARG A 532 36.69 -4.44 -27.67
N LYS A 533 35.87 -3.45 -27.30
CA LYS A 533 36.21 -2.38 -26.37
C LYS A 533 35.49 -2.58 -25.05
N VAL A 534 36.23 -2.45 -23.94
CA VAL A 534 35.70 -2.50 -22.58
C VAL A 534 36.11 -1.22 -21.86
N GLY A 535 35.15 -0.32 -21.67
CA GLY A 535 35.33 0.85 -20.83
C GLY A 535 35.14 0.50 -19.36
N ILE A 536 35.98 1.04 -18.48
CA ILE A 536 35.89 0.90 -17.03
C ILE A 536 36.06 2.29 -16.42
N ILE A 537 35.16 2.65 -15.51
CA ILE A 537 35.30 3.82 -14.65
C ILE A 537 35.12 3.39 -13.19
N SER A 538 35.97 3.90 -12.30
CA SER A 538 35.84 3.73 -10.86
C SER A 538 36.02 5.06 -10.15
N VAL A 539 35.15 5.33 -9.18
CA VAL A 539 35.06 6.61 -8.47
C VAL A 539 34.93 6.35 -6.98
N SER A 540 35.69 7.08 -6.17
CA SER A 540 35.47 7.17 -4.73
C SER A 540 35.00 8.57 -4.38
N TYR A 541 34.02 8.69 -3.49
CA TYR A 541 33.47 9.98 -3.08
C TYR A 541 33.08 9.97 -1.61
N ARG A 542 33.02 11.17 -1.02
CA ARG A 542 32.67 11.39 0.37
C ARG A 542 31.88 12.69 0.55
N VAL A 543 31.05 12.71 1.58
CA VAL A 543 30.33 13.89 2.05
C VAL A 543 30.93 14.33 3.38
N VAL A 544 31.30 15.60 3.47
CA VAL A 544 31.92 16.21 4.64
C VAL A 544 31.00 17.31 5.17
N ASP A 545 30.81 17.34 6.49
CA ASP A 545 30.20 18.47 7.19
C ASP A 545 31.13 19.69 7.11
N ALA A 546 30.65 20.77 6.51
CA ALA A 546 31.44 21.97 6.27
C ALA A 546 31.83 22.71 7.56
N THR A 547 31.04 22.57 8.62
CA THR A 547 31.29 23.25 9.91
C THR A 547 32.27 22.45 10.76
N SER A 548 32.08 21.13 10.84
CA SER A 548 32.91 20.27 11.70
C SER A 548 34.11 19.63 10.99
N GLY A 549 34.13 19.62 9.66
CA GLY A 549 35.13 18.89 8.86
C GLY A 549 35.00 17.37 8.95
N ARG A 550 33.96 16.84 9.60
CA ARG A 550 33.74 15.41 9.79
C ARG A 550 33.19 14.76 8.53
N VAL A 551 33.76 13.62 8.15
CA VAL A 551 33.21 12.77 7.08
C VAL A 551 31.93 12.12 7.57
N LEU A 552 30.81 12.39 6.87
CA LEU A 552 29.50 11.85 7.20
C LEU A 552 29.15 10.61 6.37
N PHE A 553 29.66 10.55 5.14
CA PHE A 553 29.39 9.48 4.18
C PHE A 553 30.63 9.26 3.31
N THR A 554 30.94 8.00 2.98
CA THR A 554 32.01 7.65 2.05
C THR A 554 31.63 6.38 1.30
N ASP A 555 31.96 6.32 0.02
CA ASP A 555 31.67 5.16 -0.82
C ASP A 555 32.59 5.10 -2.05
N SER A 556 32.61 3.95 -2.73
CA SER A 556 33.33 3.74 -3.97
C SER A 556 32.52 2.87 -4.93
N MET A 557 32.53 3.22 -6.21
CA MET A 557 31.74 2.54 -7.24
C MET A 557 32.60 2.25 -8.47
N GLN A 558 32.23 1.22 -9.22
CA GLN A 558 32.87 0.85 -10.47
C GLN A 558 31.81 0.40 -11.47
N THR A 559 31.86 0.96 -12.68
CA THR A 559 30.96 0.63 -13.77
C THR A 559 31.77 0.26 -15.00
N LYS A 560 31.27 -0.72 -15.77
CA LYS A 560 31.90 -1.16 -17.02
C LYS A 560 30.90 -1.20 -18.17
N GLN A 561 31.37 -0.96 -19.39
CA GLN A 561 30.56 -1.02 -20.60
C GLN A 561 31.35 -1.65 -21.73
N GLU A 562 30.73 -2.59 -22.43
CA GLU A 562 31.38 -3.42 -23.43
C GLU A 562 30.73 -3.20 -24.79
N PHE A 563 31.54 -2.99 -25.82
CA PHE A 563 31.14 -2.89 -27.21
C PHE A 563 31.96 -3.87 -28.04
N GLN A 564 31.32 -4.58 -28.96
CA GLN A 564 31.99 -5.55 -29.82
C GLN A 564 31.40 -5.45 -31.22
N ASP A 565 32.28 -5.52 -32.21
CA ASP A 565 31.90 -5.55 -33.61
C ASP A 565 32.92 -6.34 -34.45
N GLU A 566 32.49 -6.82 -35.62
CA GLU A 566 33.31 -7.59 -36.55
C GLU A 566 33.44 -6.89 -37.91
N GLY A 567 34.67 -6.65 -38.35
CA GLY A 567 34.96 -6.16 -39.70
C GLY A 567 35.37 -7.31 -40.62
N ARG A 568 34.99 -7.24 -41.90
CA ARG A 568 35.35 -8.24 -42.91
C ARG A 568 36.06 -7.59 -44.07
N GLN A 569 37.17 -8.21 -44.49
CA GLN A 569 37.90 -7.76 -45.67
C GLN A 569 37.05 -7.92 -46.93
N GLY A 570 37.04 -6.89 -47.78
CA GLY A 570 36.47 -6.99 -49.11
C GLY A 570 37.38 -7.81 -50.02
N VAL A 571 36.81 -8.74 -50.79
CA VAL A 571 37.53 -9.60 -51.72
C VAL A 571 36.80 -9.63 -53.05
N GLN A 572 37.54 -9.43 -54.14
CA GLN A 572 37.02 -9.63 -55.49
C GLN A 572 37.89 -10.66 -56.20
N LEU A 573 37.29 -11.81 -56.55
CA LEU A 573 37.98 -12.91 -57.24
C LEU A 573 37.09 -13.41 -58.38
N GLY A 574 37.45 -12.97 -59.59
CA GLY A 574 36.63 -13.15 -60.79
C GLY A 574 35.23 -12.54 -60.62
N ASP A 575 34.17 -13.34 -60.74
CA ASP A 575 32.77 -12.92 -60.60
C ASP A 575 32.31 -12.80 -59.13
N PHE A 576 33.06 -13.34 -58.16
CA PHE A 576 32.75 -13.21 -56.74
C PHE A 576 33.20 -11.84 -56.21
N LYS A 577 32.26 -11.08 -55.61
CA LYS A 577 32.51 -9.79 -54.96
C LYS A 577 31.95 -9.79 -53.53
N GLN A 578 32.84 -9.62 -52.56
CA GLN A 578 32.52 -9.32 -51.17
C GLN A 578 32.96 -7.88 -50.88
N GLU A 579 32.04 -7.04 -50.39
CA GLU A 579 32.35 -5.66 -50.02
C GLU A 579 33.07 -5.61 -48.66
N THR A 580 33.84 -4.54 -48.45
CA THR A 580 34.55 -4.36 -47.18
C THR A 580 33.56 -3.90 -46.13
N ASP A 581 33.53 -4.60 -45.01
CA ASP A 581 32.73 -4.27 -43.84
C ASP A 581 33.67 -3.74 -42.75
N PHE A 582 33.46 -2.50 -42.34
CA PHE A 582 34.34 -1.83 -41.37
C PHE A 582 33.79 -1.97 -39.96
N VAL A 583 34.69 -2.08 -38.99
CA VAL A 583 34.33 -2.08 -37.57
C VAL A 583 33.77 -0.70 -37.18
N GLU A 584 32.51 -0.64 -36.77
CA GLU A 584 31.80 0.55 -36.31
C GLU A 584 31.65 0.51 -34.78
N LEU A 585 32.70 0.95 -34.07
CA LEU A 585 32.70 1.07 -32.61
C LEU A 585 32.81 2.52 -32.15
N PRO A 586 32.15 2.90 -31.05
CA PRO A 586 32.24 4.26 -30.53
C PRO A 586 33.69 4.64 -30.13
N PRO A 587 34.06 5.92 -30.27
CA PRO A 587 35.34 6.43 -29.80
C PRO A 587 35.40 6.40 -28.27
N ASP A 588 36.62 6.33 -27.73
CA ASP A 588 36.84 6.12 -26.29
C ASP A 588 36.23 7.26 -25.43
N ILE A 589 36.24 8.49 -25.95
CA ILE A 589 35.63 9.64 -25.30
C ILE A 589 34.10 9.53 -25.20
N GLU A 590 33.45 8.91 -26.20
CA GLU A 590 32.00 8.69 -26.18
C GLU A 590 31.64 7.57 -25.20
N ILE A 591 32.46 6.52 -25.13
CA ILE A 591 32.31 5.43 -24.14
C ILE A 591 32.46 5.97 -22.71
N LEU A 592 33.44 6.84 -22.46
CA LEU A 592 33.73 7.35 -21.12
C LEU A 592 32.82 8.52 -20.72
N SER A 593 32.61 9.51 -21.58
CA SER A 593 31.99 10.81 -21.23
C SER A 593 30.79 11.23 -22.10
N GLY A 594 30.52 10.50 -23.20
CA GLY A 594 29.41 10.78 -24.11
C GLY A 594 28.04 10.56 -23.46
N SER A 595 26.97 10.93 -24.19
CA SER A 595 25.59 10.74 -23.73
C SER A 595 25.26 9.25 -23.60
N GLY A 596 24.97 8.80 -22.38
CA GLY A 596 24.77 7.38 -22.07
C GLY A 596 26.08 6.60 -21.85
N GLY A 597 27.21 7.31 -21.79
CA GLY A 597 28.52 6.76 -21.47
C GLY A 597 28.69 6.43 -19.99
N LEU A 598 29.89 5.99 -19.62
CA LEU A 598 30.20 5.53 -18.28
C LEU A 598 30.09 6.62 -17.20
N ALA A 599 30.47 7.87 -17.54
CA ALA A 599 30.30 9.01 -16.64
C ALA A 599 28.83 9.29 -16.31
N ASP A 600 27.89 9.13 -17.26
CA ASP A 600 26.45 9.28 -16.97
C ASP A 600 25.99 8.23 -15.96
N LYS A 601 26.29 6.96 -16.24
CA LYS A 601 25.85 5.83 -15.42
C LYS A 601 26.38 5.93 -13.99
N ILE A 602 27.69 6.16 -13.82
CA ILE A 602 28.26 6.25 -12.48
C ILE A 602 27.77 7.50 -11.73
N SER A 603 27.55 8.62 -12.43
CA SER A 603 27.02 9.84 -11.80
C SER A 603 25.58 9.68 -11.36
N GLU A 604 24.76 8.97 -12.13
CA GLU A 604 23.40 8.63 -11.75
C GLU A 604 23.38 7.73 -10.51
N GLU A 605 24.20 6.68 -10.48
CA GLU A 605 24.30 5.79 -9.31
C GLU A 605 24.80 6.52 -8.05
N ILE A 606 25.83 7.37 -8.18
CA ILE A 606 26.31 8.23 -7.09
C ILE A 606 25.22 9.22 -6.66
N GLY A 607 24.54 9.84 -7.63
CA GLY A 607 23.44 10.76 -7.41
C GLY A 607 22.30 10.12 -6.61
N ILE A 608 21.90 8.90 -6.94
CA ILE A 608 20.88 8.14 -6.21
C ILE A 608 21.29 7.93 -4.75
N LYS A 609 22.55 7.52 -4.49
CA LYS A 609 23.05 7.30 -3.12
C LYS A 609 23.12 8.59 -2.32
N LEU A 610 23.56 9.69 -2.94
CA LEU A 610 23.60 11.00 -2.29
C LEU A 610 22.20 11.55 -2.03
N VAL A 611 21.26 11.37 -2.95
CA VAL A 611 19.86 11.70 -2.72
C VAL A 611 19.29 10.90 -1.55
N ASP A 612 19.58 9.60 -1.47
CA ASP A 612 19.11 8.77 -0.35
C ASP A 612 19.64 9.26 1.01
N PHE A 613 20.87 9.76 1.05
CA PHE A 613 21.47 10.37 2.23
C PHE A 613 20.89 11.76 2.57
N LEU A 614 20.56 12.58 1.56
CA LEU A 614 20.16 13.98 1.73
C LEU A 614 18.64 14.21 1.81
N LYS A 615 17.83 13.24 1.37
CA LYS A 615 16.38 13.36 1.32
C LYS A 615 15.76 13.44 2.72
N ASP A 616 14.57 14.03 2.77
CA ASP A 616 13.71 14.09 3.96
C ASP A 616 14.38 14.69 5.23
N PRO A 617 15.11 15.82 5.13
CA PRO A 617 15.78 16.44 6.29
C PRO A 617 14.78 16.86 7.39
N GLU A 618 13.52 17.10 7.06
CA GLU A 618 12.45 17.37 8.02
C GLU A 618 12.24 16.25 9.04
N GLU A 619 12.47 14.99 8.67
CA GLU A 619 12.33 13.86 9.57
C GLU A 619 13.51 13.81 10.54
N GLN A 620 14.71 14.13 10.05
CA GLN A 620 15.88 14.26 10.89
C GLN A 620 15.69 15.40 11.90
N TYR A 621 15.23 16.57 11.46
CA TYR A 621 14.96 17.70 12.35
C TYR A 621 13.89 17.38 13.39
N SER A 622 12.82 16.65 13.02
CA SER A 622 11.81 16.20 13.99
C SER A 622 12.42 15.33 15.10
N LYS A 623 13.28 14.37 14.73
CA LYS A 623 13.99 13.50 15.69
C LYS A 623 14.97 14.29 16.57
N GLU A 624 15.72 15.21 15.97
CA GLU A 624 16.67 16.07 16.69
C GLU A 624 15.95 17.01 17.66
N ALA A 625 14.77 17.53 17.30
CA ALA A 625 13.96 18.33 18.20
C ALA A 625 13.61 17.55 19.47
N THR A 626 13.11 16.32 19.33
CA THR A 626 12.80 15.44 20.46
C THR A 626 14.04 15.11 21.31
N ARG A 627 15.19 14.90 20.67
CA ARG A 627 16.47 14.69 21.37
C ARG A 627 16.86 15.91 22.21
N PHE A 628 16.80 17.12 21.64
CA PHE A 628 17.15 18.35 22.35
C PHE A 628 16.21 18.61 23.54
N VAL A 629 14.93 18.25 23.43
CA VAL A 629 14.00 18.28 24.58
C VAL A 629 14.47 17.37 25.70
N SER A 630 14.91 16.15 25.39
CA SER A 630 15.42 15.23 26.42
C SER A 630 16.73 15.70 27.06
N GLU A 631 17.47 16.58 26.39
CA GLU A 631 18.71 17.22 26.88
C GLU A 631 18.43 18.54 27.64
N GLY A 632 17.18 19.02 27.64
CA GLY A 632 16.80 20.30 28.24
C GLY A 632 17.15 21.54 27.40
N ASP A 633 17.59 21.36 26.15
CA ASP A 633 17.90 22.46 25.22
C ASP A 633 16.67 22.82 24.36
N TYR A 634 15.75 23.56 24.96
CA TYR A 634 14.50 23.95 24.30
C TYR A 634 14.67 24.96 23.16
N LEU A 635 15.76 25.75 23.15
CA LEU A 635 16.05 26.70 22.07
C LEU A 635 16.43 25.96 20.78
N SER A 636 17.30 24.96 20.90
CA SER A 636 17.66 24.09 19.78
C SER A 636 16.48 23.23 19.36
N ALA A 637 15.68 22.71 20.31
CA ALA A 637 14.47 21.96 20.00
C ALA A 637 13.46 22.79 19.19
N ALA A 638 13.20 24.03 19.60
CA ALA A 638 12.31 24.95 18.88
C ALA A 638 12.83 25.26 17.47
N SER A 639 14.14 25.39 17.30
CA SER A 639 14.78 25.61 16.01
C SER A 639 14.61 24.41 15.07
N MET A 640 14.89 23.20 15.54
CA MET A 640 14.71 21.98 14.76
C MET A 640 13.23 21.70 14.43
N ALA A 641 12.32 21.89 15.39
CA ALA A 641 10.89 21.79 15.14
C ALA A 641 10.42 22.79 14.07
N ALA A 642 10.89 24.03 14.13
CA ALA A 642 10.58 25.05 13.13
C ALA A 642 11.10 24.69 11.72
N PHE A 643 12.33 24.16 11.62
CA PHE A 643 12.87 23.68 10.34
C PHE A 643 12.03 22.55 9.77
N SER A 644 11.67 21.56 10.60
CA SER A 644 10.81 20.45 10.20
C SER A 644 9.45 20.94 9.69
N ILE A 645 8.80 21.85 10.43
CA ILE A 645 7.50 22.41 10.03
C ILE A 645 7.59 23.12 8.68
N VAL A 646 8.57 24.00 8.49
CA VAL A 646 8.66 24.80 7.25
C VAL A 646 8.92 23.90 6.04
N LEU A 647 9.80 22.92 6.16
CA LEU A 647 10.07 21.97 5.07
C LEU A 647 8.87 21.08 4.77
N ARG A 648 8.17 20.57 5.80
CA ARG A 648 6.92 19.85 5.61
C ARG A 648 5.86 20.72 4.95
N GLU A 649 5.83 22.04 5.21
CA GLU A 649 4.85 22.96 4.62
C GLU A 649 5.15 23.15 3.13
N ILE A 650 6.43 23.30 2.77
CA ILE A 650 6.89 23.38 1.38
C ILE A 650 6.56 22.08 0.62
N LYS A 651 6.77 20.93 1.26
CA LYS A 651 6.51 19.59 0.69
C LYS A 651 5.05 19.13 0.81
N GLN A 652 4.17 19.92 1.40
CA GLN A 652 2.77 19.57 1.68
C GLN A 652 2.60 18.26 2.48
N LYS A 653 3.51 17.98 3.42
CA LYS A 653 3.45 16.83 4.34
C LYS A 653 2.65 17.17 5.60
N ASP A 654 2.16 16.12 6.29
CA ASP A 654 1.48 16.28 7.56
C ASP A 654 2.42 16.79 8.67
N MET A 655 1.88 17.62 9.57
CA MET A 655 2.63 18.27 10.64
C MET A 655 2.54 17.53 11.97
N GLY A 656 1.56 16.64 12.14
CA GLY A 656 1.24 16.03 13.43
C GLY A 656 1.19 17.06 14.55
N THR A 657 1.94 16.81 15.62
CA THR A 657 2.00 17.67 16.82
C THR A 657 3.01 18.81 16.71
N LEU A 658 3.83 18.89 15.65
CA LEU A 658 4.99 19.79 15.58
C LEU A 658 4.65 21.26 15.83
N LYS A 659 3.49 21.73 15.36
CA LYS A 659 3.05 23.13 15.60
C LYS A 659 2.72 23.40 17.06
N ALA A 660 2.17 22.42 17.77
CA ALA A 660 1.92 22.51 19.21
C ALA A 660 3.25 22.41 19.97
N ASP A 661 4.10 21.46 19.58
CA ASP A 661 5.43 21.27 20.15
C ASP A 661 6.30 22.52 20.03
N LEU A 662 6.31 23.18 18.87
CA LEU A 662 7.04 24.44 18.68
C LEU A 662 6.64 25.52 19.69
N LYS A 663 5.34 25.68 19.97
CA LYS A 663 4.85 26.64 20.96
C LYS A 663 5.36 26.27 22.35
N ARG A 664 5.22 25.00 22.73
CA ARG A 664 5.69 24.49 24.02
C ARG A 664 7.21 24.68 24.18
N TYR A 665 8.01 24.28 23.20
CA TYR A 665 9.47 24.45 23.24
C TYR A 665 9.89 25.91 23.34
N ALA A 666 9.19 26.81 22.65
CA ALA A 666 9.43 28.25 22.82
C ALA A 666 9.08 28.73 24.24
N MET A 667 8.01 28.22 24.85
CA MET A 667 7.60 28.59 26.22
C MET A 667 8.56 28.07 27.28
N ASP A 668 9.08 26.86 27.10
CA ASP A 668 10.08 26.23 27.98
C ASP A 668 11.50 26.79 27.77
N SER A 669 11.71 27.59 26.73
CA SER A 669 13.02 28.18 26.43
C SER A 669 13.45 29.21 27.50
N PRO A 670 14.71 29.16 27.96
CA PRO A 670 15.23 30.15 28.90
C PRO A 670 15.23 31.57 28.31
N ALA A 671 15.34 32.57 29.18
CA ALA A 671 15.55 33.95 28.73
C ALA A 671 16.92 34.09 28.07
N LEU A 672 16.96 34.82 26.95
CA LEU A 672 18.17 35.12 26.19
C LEU A 672 18.83 36.40 26.68
#